data_AF-A0A7I8WAL1-F1
#
_entry.id   AF-A0A7I8WAL1-F1
#
_cell.length_a   1.000
_cell.length_b   1.000
_cell.length_c   1.000
_cell.angle_alpha   90.00
_cell.angle_beta   90.00
_cell.angle_gamma   90.00
#
_symmetry.space_group_name_H-M   'P 1'
#
loop_
_entity.id
_entity.type
_entity.pdbx_description
1 polymer ?
#
loop_
_entity_poly.entity_id
_entity_poly.type
_entity_poly.pdbx_seq_one_letter_code
_entity_poly.pdbx_strand_id
1 'polypeptide(L)'
;MGSQPTKTVKFVESNSEKGQQILRKYSDILPPATQPQVTTLQRNTLDHSAIAECSQHREQPLPLPKPCRKKKNEIFQGEKFSEIDKLSREFDIMKMNDWDEFNTYMKSISNTELELVRALFSWIASIDFSNLENKVEDLPEGGTPLDYMLKIQWNMGNHAYFLAMCCRMNSGGKHLQQLNGVKGKGIARRRVKLLLHIFVREREGEREKEEALNISCKIINGINKSAAYQLEDMPINRRLLTAQWNAVLINDEWRLIDILWASTCVIGKTNKSWTLIKENEDNEIDEEEADKEPETFHRVNEFFFITDPEKLVYTHLPDIPQWQLLSKPITETQFAETFYVRERYFELNMTNETTNRVIRSKTGDINITFYVEDSDHAEKNINFKFLLYRKADDNENDEFQNLENFIFYSKVKNKRIFQIKFPIKGTFKLDIFGTDKSRHEGYDLACSYLIINDKPLKVEPLPDIPEIGWGIGIEAKEKGIEAKSHQSPIIETSDGKVELRFNLAKSLSVLQNLRSNSLDELLLSKHTLLRTEGDEMIVSLRLPTGGDYALKLFADGEGSEGDLPNVCNYLIKCLKADEECEAFPKMHEGAVGKSHLASKLGVVALDNSPIVKPTDGKLSVDFQVNDEELEIFAELTSNNYQPGDLFNLIDKRIDNSGKITTFDIDLPGKGEFALNVFAKKKSTGNKLYHIHTYLIDNESSKGSLPLNQSIPIFSSEIFKDTLDICLPANRVPVYAEFQRKNAQGFDNENFSVQLNGKNNLFHLEFPENGEYKMDVYKGDGIKRLQQICTYQFWKRDPYPDELNPIQEAEEGETSEKETEKVLPGVYESKKQVIESKEPKGNEEEESTENKTEVAEKTEEQKALEEEQRKRMEQIKAIEREHAKWRELLKQAMNKEDPHQISTAMKNFRQHKVTDKLGLLNKAQQLFDYLTITEELSYAMGKRDLSKLKLIIKKAQGSSVSKKLNLQIKMAQRIEGQLEKLEKLRHAVMTLNQKTIAELKSYNSPPEPAHLSMIATFLLLGEKESILKKWGNIVALMGKTGKLSLKRRVQEANVENFSYPDCRRARDYIKNLELNQVRDVSSAAATFFVWSKGMIEEAESRSEQSGNDFSRTTSSMGVKR
;
A
#
# COMPACT_ATOMS: atom_id res chain seq x y z
N MET A 1 18.38 -44.90 -10.02
CA MET A 1 17.64 -43.63 -10.06
C MET A 1 16.27 -43.88 -9.47
N GLY A 2 16.07 -43.53 -8.19
CA GLY A 2 14.82 -43.78 -7.48
C GLY A 2 13.80 -42.70 -7.81
N SER A 3 12.71 -43.08 -8.48
CA SER A 3 11.54 -42.24 -8.73
C SER A 3 10.86 -41.90 -7.40
N GLN A 4 10.83 -40.62 -7.04
CA GLN A 4 9.96 -40.14 -5.96
C GLN A 4 8.49 -40.29 -6.35
N PRO A 5 7.59 -40.67 -5.42
CA PRO A 5 6.18 -40.83 -5.70
C PRO A 5 5.52 -39.48 -5.98
N THR A 6 4.78 -39.41 -7.08
CA THR A 6 3.90 -38.30 -7.44
C THR A 6 2.89 -38.05 -6.32
N LYS A 7 2.87 -36.81 -5.79
CA LYS A 7 1.87 -36.35 -4.81
C LYS A 7 0.47 -36.60 -5.34
N THR A 8 -0.28 -37.43 -4.61
CA THR A 8 -1.73 -37.57 -4.72
C THR A 8 -2.37 -36.19 -4.59
N VAL A 9 -3.27 -35.83 -5.49
CA VAL A 9 -4.13 -34.64 -5.36
C VAL A 9 -4.92 -34.82 -4.06
N LYS A 10 -4.59 -34.06 -3.02
CA LYS A 10 -5.40 -33.98 -1.81
C LYS A 10 -6.59 -33.10 -2.11
N PHE A 11 -7.80 -33.65 -2.00
CA PHE A 11 -9.00 -32.85 -1.85
C PHE A 11 -8.85 -31.99 -0.59
N VAL A 12 -9.28 -30.74 -0.63
CA VAL A 12 -9.40 -29.92 0.59
C VAL A 12 -10.58 -30.52 1.35
N GLU A 13 -10.30 -31.18 2.47
CA GLU A 13 -11.35 -31.69 3.36
C GLU A 13 -12.08 -30.49 3.97
N SER A 14 -13.41 -30.46 3.85
CA SER A 14 -14.21 -29.47 4.55
C SER A 14 -14.05 -29.66 6.07
N ASN A 15 -13.86 -28.57 6.82
CA ASN A 15 -13.71 -28.58 8.28
C ASN A 15 -15.05 -28.70 9.02
N SER A 16 -16.17 -28.70 8.32
CA SER A 16 -17.50 -28.87 8.91
C SER A 16 -17.93 -30.35 8.93
N GLU A 17 -18.64 -30.74 9.98
CA GLU A 17 -19.19 -32.10 10.11
C GLU A 17 -20.16 -32.43 8.94
N LYS A 18 -20.84 -31.41 8.41
CA LYS A 18 -21.71 -31.48 7.22
C LYS A 18 -20.92 -31.71 5.92
N GLY A 19 -19.87 -30.95 5.66
CA GLY A 19 -19.00 -31.12 4.49
C GLY A 19 -18.26 -32.45 4.50
N GLN A 20 -17.88 -32.96 5.68
CA GLN A 20 -17.35 -34.32 5.83
C GLN A 20 -18.42 -35.39 5.61
N GLN A 21 -19.67 -35.21 6.04
CA GLN A 21 -20.78 -36.12 5.73
C GLN A 21 -21.06 -36.21 4.22
N ILE A 22 -20.96 -35.10 3.49
CA ILE A 22 -21.11 -35.06 2.04
C ILE A 22 -19.95 -35.75 1.35
N LEU A 23 -18.71 -35.42 1.72
CA LEU A 23 -17.51 -36.09 1.18
C LEU A 23 -17.56 -37.59 1.44
N ARG A 24 -18.09 -38.05 2.58
CA ARG A 24 -18.37 -39.46 2.87
C ARG A 24 -19.43 -40.05 1.93
N LYS A 25 -20.58 -39.37 1.75
CA LYS A 25 -21.67 -39.76 0.83
C LYS A 25 -21.20 -39.88 -0.64
N TYR A 26 -20.26 -39.04 -1.06
CA TYR A 26 -19.63 -39.11 -2.40
C TYR A 26 -18.46 -40.10 -2.48
N SER A 27 -17.78 -40.40 -1.36
CA SER A 27 -16.66 -41.35 -1.31
C SER A 27 -17.09 -42.82 -1.42
N ASP A 28 -18.31 -43.15 -0.97
CA ASP A 28 -18.89 -44.50 -1.06
C ASP A 28 -19.19 -44.95 -2.51
N ILE A 29 -19.02 -44.05 -3.50
CA ILE A 29 -19.38 -44.25 -4.91
C ILE A 29 -18.13 -44.42 -5.81
N LEU A 30 -16.91 -44.28 -5.29
CA LEU A 30 -15.66 -44.41 -6.07
C LEU A 30 -14.93 -45.73 -5.78
N PRO A 31 -14.59 -46.57 -6.79
CA PRO A 31 -13.77 -47.76 -6.55
C PRO A 31 -12.29 -47.39 -6.31
N PRO A 32 -11.53 -48.25 -5.60
CA PRO A 32 -10.17 -47.94 -5.16
C PRO A 32 -9.19 -47.75 -6.33
N ALA A 33 -8.31 -46.76 -6.18
CA ALA A 33 -7.31 -46.38 -7.17
C ALA A 33 -6.28 -47.49 -7.40
N THR A 34 -6.27 -48.10 -8.59
CA THR A 34 -5.10 -48.83 -9.11
C THR A 34 -4.27 -47.91 -9.99
N GLN A 35 -2.96 -47.93 -9.77
CA GLN A 35 -1.94 -47.08 -10.40
C GLN A 35 -1.94 -47.18 -11.94
N PRO A 36 -1.77 -46.08 -12.70
CA PRO A 36 -1.49 -46.15 -14.12
C PRO A 36 0.00 -46.43 -14.36
N GLN A 37 0.30 -47.55 -15.01
CA GLN A 37 1.60 -47.77 -15.65
C GLN A 37 1.66 -46.96 -16.96
N VAL A 38 2.75 -46.22 -17.13
CA VAL A 38 3.09 -45.49 -18.35
C VAL A 38 3.38 -46.50 -19.46
N THR A 39 2.62 -46.46 -20.54
CA THR A 39 3.02 -47.05 -21.82
C THR A 39 2.97 -45.99 -22.91
N THR A 40 4.15 -45.71 -23.44
CA THR A 40 4.44 -44.96 -24.66
C THR A 40 3.68 -45.58 -25.83
N LEU A 41 2.87 -44.81 -26.56
CA LEU A 41 2.30 -45.27 -27.83
C LEU A 41 2.36 -44.17 -28.91
N GLN A 42 2.92 -44.62 -30.03
CA GLN A 42 3.32 -43.90 -31.22
C GLN A 42 2.12 -43.39 -32.02
N ARG A 43 2.40 -42.37 -32.85
CA ARG A 43 1.58 -41.93 -34.00
C ARG A 43 1.07 -43.15 -34.78
N ASN A 44 -0.23 -43.19 -35.06
CA ASN A 44 -0.74 -43.84 -36.27
C ASN A 44 -2.08 -43.24 -36.71
N THR A 45 -2.20 -43.19 -38.03
CA THR A 45 -3.17 -42.58 -38.93
C THR A 45 -4.63 -43.02 -38.71
N LEU A 46 -5.57 -42.07 -38.81
CA LEU A 46 -7.01 -42.34 -38.85
C LEU A 46 -7.53 -42.29 -40.29
N ASP A 47 -8.21 -43.37 -40.65
CA ASP A 47 -8.86 -43.67 -41.93
C ASP A 47 -10.24 -42.97 -42.01
N HIS A 48 -10.52 -42.35 -43.15
CA HIS A 48 -11.72 -41.58 -43.47
C HIS A 48 -12.77 -42.48 -44.12
N SER A 49 -13.72 -43.08 -43.39
CA SER A 49 -14.85 -43.77 -44.05
C SER A 49 -16.09 -44.15 -43.21
N ALA A 50 -16.32 -43.59 -42.01
CA ALA A 50 -17.44 -44.06 -41.18
C ALA A 50 -18.31 -42.94 -40.56
N ILE A 51 -18.71 -41.95 -41.36
CA ILE A 51 -19.77 -41.00 -41.02
C ILE A 51 -20.75 -40.90 -42.19
N ALA A 52 -21.72 -41.81 -42.21
CA ALA A 52 -22.97 -41.63 -42.93
C ALA A 52 -24.05 -42.43 -42.19
N GLU A 53 -25.23 -41.83 -42.04
CA GLU A 53 -26.48 -42.40 -41.50
C GLU A 53 -26.68 -42.34 -39.96
N CYS A 54 -27.06 -41.15 -39.48
CA CYS A 54 -28.25 -40.98 -38.62
C CYS A 54 -28.54 -39.47 -38.43
N SER A 55 -29.41 -38.89 -39.26
CA SER A 55 -29.84 -37.49 -39.11
C SER A 55 -31.23 -37.27 -39.71
N GLN A 56 -32.27 -37.52 -38.90
CA GLN A 56 -33.61 -36.99 -39.13
C GLN A 56 -34.23 -36.51 -37.81
N HIS A 57 -33.69 -35.44 -37.23
CA HIS A 57 -34.44 -34.43 -36.48
C HIS A 57 -33.67 -33.10 -36.58
N ARG A 58 -34.27 -32.10 -37.23
CA ARG A 58 -33.69 -30.75 -37.43
C ARG A 58 -33.79 -29.96 -36.13
N GLU A 59 -32.71 -29.94 -35.34
CA GLU A 59 -32.38 -28.77 -34.53
C GLU A 59 -31.74 -27.73 -35.44
N GLN A 60 -32.12 -26.46 -35.33
CA GLN A 60 -31.45 -25.40 -36.09
C GLN A 60 -29.98 -25.34 -35.65
N PRO A 61 -29.01 -25.32 -36.58
CA PRO A 61 -27.60 -25.23 -36.22
C PRO A 61 -27.34 -23.89 -35.51
N LEU A 62 -26.79 -23.95 -34.29
CA LEU A 62 -26.39 -22.75 -33.55
C LEU A 62 -25.46 -21.88 -34.41
N PRO A 63 -25.55 -20.53 -34.30
CA PRO A 63 -24.71 -19.65 -35.08
C PRO A 63 -23.23 -19.88 -34.75
N LEU A 64 -22.39 -19.87 -35.78
CA LEU A 64 -20.94 -20.00 -35.60
C LEU A 64 -20.38 -18.81 -34.79
N PRO A 65 -19.34 -19.01 -33.96
CA PRO A 65 -18.65 -17.92 -33.29
C PRO A 65 -18.12 -16.93 -34.32
N LYS A 66 -18.64 -15.70 -34.27
CA LYS A 66 -18.29 -14.60 -35.19
C LYS A 66 -18.18 -13.30 -34.39
N PRO A 67 -17.51 -12.27 -34.93
CA PRO A 67 -17.42 -10.98 -34.26
C PRO A 67 -18.80 -10.38 -33.96
N CYS A 68 -18.91 -9.80 -32.76
CA CYS A 68 -20.11 -9.09 -32.31
C CYS A 68 -20.36 -7.87 -33.20
N ARG A 69 -21.61 -7.61 -33.62
CA ARG A 69 -21.92 -6.43 -34.44
C ARG A 69 -22.10 -5.17 -33.61
N LYS A 70 -22.70 -5.31 -32.42
CA LYS A 70 -22.94 -4.21 -31.48
C LYS A 70 -21.98 -4.27 -30.30
N LYS A 71 -21.54 -3.12 -29.77
CA LYS A 71 -20.79 -3.05 -28.50
C LYS A 71 -21.71 -3.23 -27.29
N LYS A 72 -21.14 -3.58 -26.15
CA LYS A 72 -21.85 -3.69 -24.86
C LYS A 72 -22.72 -2.47 -24.57
N ASN A 73 -22.16 -1.26 -24.66
CA ASN A 73 -22.86 -0.02 -24.32
C ASN A 73 -24.07 0.31 -25.23
N GLU A 74 -24.16 -0.32 -26.41
CA GLU A 74 -25.29 -0.15 -27.34
C GLU A 74 -26.48 -1.03 -26.98
N ILE A 75 -26.25 -2.13 -26.25
CA ILE A 75 -27.28 -3.12 -25.89
C ILE A 75 -27.56 -3.18 -24.40
N PHE A 76 -26.63 -2.74 -23.55
CA PHE A 76 -26.74 -2.79 -22.10
C PHE A 76 -26.35 -1.45 -21.48
N GLN A 77 -27.25 -0.91 -20.66
CA GLN A 77 -27.09 0.30 -19.87
C GLN A 77 -27.57 -0.02 -18.47
N GLY A 78 -26.65 -0.16 -17.50
CA GLY A 78 -26.93 -0.75 -16.18
C GLY A 78 -28.11 -0.12 -15.45
N GLU A 79 -28.31 1.20 -15.57
CA GLU A 79 -29.42 1.94 -14.96
C GLU A 79 -30.81 1.36 -15.33
N LYS A 80 -30.97 0.89 -16.58
CA LYS A 80 -32.22 0.30 -17.09
C LYS A 80 -32.51 -1.10 -16.53
N PHE A 81 -31.52 -1.74 -15.91
CA PHE A 81 -31.62 -3.08 -15.34
C PHE A 81 -31.56 -3.06 -13.81
N SER A 82 -31.59 -1.87 -13.18
CA SER A 82 -31.51 -1.70 -11.73
C SER A 82 -32.63 -2.43 -10.97
N GLU A 83 -33.84 -2.49 -11.52
CA GLU A 83 -34.96 -3.24 -10.95
C GLU A 83 -34.73 -4.75 -11.03
N ILE A 84 -34.25 -5.24 -12.19
CA ILE A 84 -33.91 -6.66 -12.39
C ILE A 84 -32.76 -7.07 -11.46
N ASP A 85 -31.75 -6.21 -11.31
CA ASP A 85 -30.64 -6.41 -10.39
C ASP A 85 -31.11 -6.53 -8.95
N LYS A 86 -32.02 -5.66 -8.53
CA LYS A 86 -32.61 -5.71 -7.19
C LYS A 86 -33.38 -7.00 -6.97
N LEU A 87 -34.31 -7.33 -7.87
CA LEU A 87 -35.13 -8.53 -7.77
C LEU A 87 -34.27 -9.80 -7.80
N SER A 88 -33.33 -9.90 -8.73
CA SER A 88 -32.42 -11.05 -8.83
C SER A 88 -31.61 -11.28 -7.55
N ARG A 89 -31.14 -10.23 -6.87
CA ARG A 89 -30.39 -10.33 -5.60
C ARG A 89 -31.27 -10.63 -4.39
N GLU A 90 -32.56 -10.29 -4.44
CA GLU A 90 -33.54 -10.62 -3.39
C GLU A 90 -33.99 -12.09 -3.42
N PHE A 91 -33.64 -12.85 -4.47
CA PHE A 91 -33.98 -14.25 -4.56
C PHE A 91 -33.33 -15.07 -3.44
N ASP A 92 -34.18 -15.67 -2.60
CA ASP A 92 -33.75 -16.45 -1.44
C ASP A 92 -32.96 -17.70 -1.85
N ILE A 93 -31.75 -17.79 -1.32
CA ILE A 93 -30.83 -18.92 -1.51
C ILE A 93 -31.42 -20.26 -1.09
N MET A 94 -32.38 -20.26 -0.16
CA MET A 94 -33.05 -21.47 0.31
C MET A 94 -34.05 -22.05 -0.71
N LYS A 95 -34.54 -21.21 -1.64
CA LYS A 95 -35.40 -21.65 -2.75
C LYS A 95 -34.63 -22.39 -3.85
N MET A 96 -33.31 -22.51 -3.72
CA MET A 96 -32.42 -23.17 -4.67
C MET A 96 -32.30 -24.69 -4.49
N ASN A 97 -33.19 -25.29 -3.69
CA ASN A 97 -33.33 -26.75 -3.62
C ASN A 97 -34.18 -27.31 -4.78
N ASP A 98 -34.75 -26.44 -5.61
CA ASP A 98 -35.57 -26.81 -6.76
C ASP A 98 -35.20 -25.96 -8.00
N TRP A 99 -34.97 -26.63 -9.13
CA TRP A 99 -34.72 -25.97 -10.42
C TRP A 99 -35.99 -25.33 -10.99
N ASP A 100 -37.17 -25.85 -10.68
CA ASP A 100 -38.42 -25.37 -11.27
C ASP A 100 -38.85 -24.04 -10.64
N GLU A 101 -38.75 -23.91 -9.32
CA GLU A 101 -38.97 -22.63 -8.63
C GLU A 101 -37.94 -21.57 -9.07
N PHE A 102 -36.67 -21.95 -9.21
CA PHE A 102 -35.61 -21.09 -9.71
C PHE A 102 -35.89 -20.60 -11.14
N ASN A 103 -36.19 -21.52 -12.06
CA ASN A 103 -36.45 -21.20 -13.46
C ASN A 103 -37.71 -20.33 -13.60
N THR A 104 -38.77 -20.64 -12.83
CA THR A 104 -40.02 -19.88 -12.79
C THR A 104 -39.76 -18.46 -12.30
N TYR A 105 -39.00 -18.30 -11.22
CA TYR A 105 -38.66 -16.99 -10.68
C TYR A 105 -37.84 -16.16 -11.68
N MET A 106 -36.76 -16.72 -12.23
CA MET A 106 -35.88 -16.02 -13.18
C MET A 106 -36.63 -15.61 -14.45
N LYS A 107 -37.55 -16.44 -14.95
CA LYS A 107 -38.47 -16.08 -16.05
C LYS A 107 -39.47 -15.01 -15.66
N SER A 108 -39.97 -15.01 -14.41
CA SER A 108 -40.97 -14.04 -13.97
C SER A 108 -40.43 -12.60 -13.90
N ILE A 109 -39.13 -12.44 -13.65
CA ILE A 109 -38.48 -11.12 -13.55
C ILE A 109 -37.81 -10.67 -14.86
N SER A 110 -37.90 -11.47 -15.92
CA SER A 110 -37.19 -11.24 -17.18
C SER A 110 -38.11 -11.41 -18.39
N ASN A 111 -38.18 -10.39 -19.25
CA ASN A 111 -38.98 -10.41 -20.47
C ASN A 111 -38.14 -10.70 -21.73
N THR A 112 -36.82 -10.55 -21.65
CA THR A 112 -35.90 -10.78 -22.77
C THR A 112 -34.74 -11.70 -22.39
N GLU A 113 -34.07 -12.29 -23.38
CA GLU A 113 -32.85 -13.10 -23.15
C GLU A 113 -31.76 -12.29 -22.44
N LEU A 114 -31.62 -11.00 -22.77
CA LEU A 114 -30.63 -10.12 -22.16
C LEU A 114 -30.95 -9.84 -20.68
N GLU A 115 -32.22 -9.57 -20.36
CA GLU A 115 -32.69 -9.40 -18.99
C GLU A 115 -32.49 -10.67 -18.16
N LEU A 116 -32.77 -11.84 -18.73
CA LEU A 116 -32.59 -13.12 -18.07
C LEU A 116 -31.11 -13.43 -17.81
N VAL A 117 -30.25 -13.23 -18.80
CA VAL A 117 -28.79 -13.36 -18.63
C VAL A 117 -28.26 -12.34 -17.61
N ARG A 118 -28.82 -11.13 -17.57
CA ARG A 118 -28.47 -10.11 -16.58
C ARG A 118 -28.88 -10.53 -15.17
N ALA A 119 -30.11 -11.03 -14.99
CA ALA A 119 -30.59 -11.54 -13.72
C ALA A 119 -29.69 -12.67 -13.20
N LEU A 120 -29.36 -13.64 -14.07
CA LEU A 120 -28.43 -14.72 -13.73
C LEU A 120 -27.04 -14.19 -13.35
N PHE A 121 -26.48 -13.26 -14.13
CA PHE A 121 -25.16 -12.68 -13.81
C PHE A 121 -25.17 -11.93 -12.47
N SER A 122 -26.12 -11.00 -12.29
CA SER A 122 -26.25 -10.18 -11.09
C SER A 122 -26.43 -11.05 -9.85
N TRP A 123 -27.27 -12.09 -9.96
CA TRP A 123 -27.49 -13.03 -8.88
C TRP A 123 -26.25 -13.85 -8.56
N ILE A 124 -25.68 -14.60 -9.52
CA ILE A 124 -24.51 -15.47 -9.25
C ILE A 124 -23.32 -14.64 -8.75
N ALA A 125 -23.06 -13.48 -9.36
CA ALA A 125 -21.95 -12.63 -8.97
C ALA A 125 -22.14 -11.96 -7.60
N SER A 126 -23.38 -11.86 -7.10
CA SER A 126 -23.70 -11.33 -5.77
C SER A 126 -23.54 -12.35 -4.62
N ILE A 127 -23.32 -13.63 -4.95
CA ILE A 127 -23.27 -14.70 -3.96
C ILE A 127 -21.88 -14.75 -3.32
N ASP A 128 -21.83 -14.46 -2.02
CA ASP A 128 -20.67 -14.78 -1.19
C ASP A 128 -20.59 -16.29 -0.91
N PHE A 129 -19.78 -16.98 -1.73
CA PHE A 129 -19.52 -18.41 -1.58
C PHE A 129 -18.73 -18.76 -0.31
N SER A 130 -18.09 -17.81 0.38
CA SER A 130 -17.25 -18.11 1.56
C SER A 130 -18.08 -18.54 2.77
N ASN A 131 -19.31 -18.02 2.90
CA ASN A 131 -20.21 -18.24 4.03
C ASN A 131 -21.46 -19.05 3.69
N LEU A 132 -21.53 -19.63 2.49
CA LEU A 132 -22.73 -20.28 1.99
C LEU A 132 -23.16 -21.47 2.86
N GLU A 133 -22.23 -22.34 3.25
CA GLU A 133 -22.50 -23.49 4.13
C GLU A 133 -23.19 -23.12 5.46
N ASN A 134 -22.87 -21.96 6.05
CA ASN A 134 -23.48 -21.50 7.30
C ASN A 134 -24.95 -21.09 7.14
N LYS A 135 -25.36 -20.81 5.90
CA LYS A 135 -26.74 -20.47 5.55
C LYS A 135 -27.58 -21.70 5.22
N VAL A 136 -27.04 -22.91 5.21
CA VAL A 136 -27.75 -24.12 4.78
C VAL A 136 -28.07 -25.03 5.97
N GLU A 137 -29.36 -25.17 6.30
CA GLU A 137 -29.82 -25.97 7.44
C GLU A 137 -29.64 -27.47 7.23
N ASP A 138 -29.93 -27.99 6.04
CA ASP A 138 -29.80 -29.39 5.64
C ASP A 138 -29.06 -29.55 4.31
N LEU A 139 -28.38 -30.69 4.13
CA LEU A 139 -27.67 -30.97 2.89
C LEU A 139 -28.64 -31.01 1.70
N PRO A 140 -28.44 -30.18 0.66
CA PRO A 140 -29.34 -30.14 -0.48
C PRO A 140 -29.34 -31.47 -1.22
N GLU A 141 -30.46 -31.77 -1.89
CA GLU A 141 -30.53 -32.92 -2.76
C GLU A 141 -29.51 -32.79 -3.90
N GLY A 142 -28.88 -33.90 -4.28
CA GLY A 142 -27.82 -33.90 -5.29
C GLY A 142 -28.36 -33.48 -6.65
N GLY A 143 -27.69 -32.53 -7.31
CA GLY A 143 -28.09 -32.02 -8.62
C GLY A 143 -28.91 -30.73 -8.59
N THR A 144 -29.18 -30.14 -7.42
CA THR A 144 -29.84 -28.84 -7.25
C THR A 144 -28.86 -27.66 -7.46
N PRO A 145 -29.34 -26.42 -7.72
CA PRO A 145 -28.45 -25.26 -7.79
C PRO A 145 -27.64 -25.07 -6.51
N LEU A 146 -28.25 -25.26 -5.32
CA LEU A 146 -27.58 -25.13 -4.03
C LEU A 146 -26.44 -26.16 -3.83
N ASP A 147 -26.64 -27.42 -4.25
CA ASP A 147 -25.60 -28.46 -4.24
C ASP A 147 -24.38 -28.06 -5.10
N TYR A 148 -24.61 -27.43 -6.26
CA TYR A 148 -23.52 -26.95 -7.11
C TYR A 148 -22.77 -25.74 -6.55
N MET A 149 -23.46 -24.84 -5.88
CA MET A 149 -22.82 -23.69 -5.24
C MET A 149 -21.94 -24.11 -4.06
N LEU A 150 -22.40 -25.07 -3.27
CA LEU A 150 -21.58 -25.69 -2.22
C LEU A 150 -20.36 -26.41 -2.81
N LYS A 151 -20.50 -27.07 -3.97
CA LYS A 151 -19.34 -27.63 -4.71
C LYS A 151 -18.35 -26.55 -5.13
N ILE A 152 -18.78 -25.35 -5.52
CA ILE A 152 -17.88 -24.22 -5.79
C ILE A 152 -17.14 -23.83 -4.50
N GLN A 153 -17.85 -23.68 -3.37
CA GLN A 153 -17.25 -23.36 -2.08
C GLN A 153 -16.17 -24.39 -1.66
N TRP A 154 -16.41 -25.69 -1.88
CA TRP A 154 -15.44 -26.74 -1.58
C TRP A 154 -14.40 -26.99 -2.68
N ASN A 155 -14.28 -26.09 -3.67
CA ASN A 155 -13.33 -26.20 -4.77
C ASN A 155 -13.48 -27.50 -5.60
N MET A 156 -14.72 -28.02 -5.69
CA MET A 156 -15.13 -29.18 -6.49
C MET A 156 -15.95 -28.79 -7.72
N GLY A 157 -16.35 -27.52 -7.83
CA GLY A 157 -17.06 -26.92 -8.95
C GLY A 157 -16.38 -25.64 -9.41
N ASN A 158 -16.88 -25.05 -10.50
CA ASN A 158 -16.44 -23.73 -10.95
C ASN A 158 -17.60 -22.92 -11.51
N HIS A 159 -17.45 -21.59 -11.47
CA HIS A 159 -18.47 -20.63 -11.88
C HIS A 159 -18.93 -20.81 -13.33
N ALA A 160 -18.02 -21.16 -14.24
CA ALA A 160 -18.36 -21.28 -15.66
C ALA A 160 -19.31 -22.45 -15.94
N TYR A 161 -19.13 -23.57 -15.24
CA TYR A 161 -20.07 -24.68 -15.29
C TYR A 161 -21.40 -24.33 -14.63
N PHE A 162 -21.37 -23.59 -13.52
CA PHE A 162 -22.60 -23.21 -12.82
C PHE A 162 -23.48 -22.27 -13.65
N LEU A 163 -22.90 -21.26 -14.31
CA LEU A 163 -23.64 -20.44 -15.27
C LEU A 163 -24.22 -21.28 -16.41
N ALA A 164 -23.41 -22.16 -17.00
CA ALA A 164 -23.86 -23.01 -18.09
C ALA A 164 -25.01 -23.94 -17.68
N MET A 165 -25.05 -24.39 -16.42
CA MET A 165 -26.15 -25.15 -15.86
C MET A 165 -27.40 -24.30 -15.68
N CYS A 166 -27.28 -23.11 -15.09
CA CYS A 166 -28.40 -22.18 -14.95
C CYS A 166 -29.04 -21.86 -16.31
N CYS A 167 -28.24 -21.69 -17.36
CA CYS A 167 -28.75 -21.43 -18.71
C CYS A 167 -29.50 -22.62 -19.35
N ARG A 168 -29.20 -23.88 -18.97
CA ARG A 168 -29.59 -25.08 -19.74
C ARG A 168 -30.55 -26.06 -19.05
N MET A 169 -30.60 -26.11 -17.72
CA MET A 169 -31.22 -27.26 -17.00
C MET A 169 -32.71 -27.09 -16.69
N ASN A 170 -33.48 -28.16 -16.96
CA ASN A 170 -34.75 -28.50 -16.31
C ASN A 170 -34.47 -29.35 -15.05
N SER A 171 -35.40 -29.42 -14.12
CA SER A 171 -35.42 -30.31 -12.94
C SER A 171 -35.27 -31.83 -13.20
N GLY A 172 -34.90 -32.25 -14.42
CA GLY A 172 -34.61 -33.64 -14.78
C GLY A 172 -33.18 -33.82 -15.30
N GLY A 173 -32.26 -34.22 -14.43
CA GLY A 173 -30.89 -34.57 -14.82
C GLY A 173 -30.81 -35.84 -15.68
N LYS A 174 -31.02 -35.74 -17.00
CA LYS A 174 -30.70 -36.78 -17.99
C LYS A 174 -30.26 -36.23 -19.35
N HIS A 175 -29.17 -35.48 -19.43
CA HIS A 175 -28.46 -35.32 -20.72
C HIS A 175 -26.93 -35.28 -20.61
N LEU A 176 -26.37 -36.48 -20.40
CA LEU A 176 -24.97 -36.83 -20.68
C LEU A 176 -24.94 -38.13 -21.51
N GLN A 177 -25.73 -38.17 -22.60
CA GLN A 177 -25.72 -39.25 -23.59
C GLN A 177 -25.47 -38.72 -25.02
N GLN A 178 -24.32 -38.08 -25.26
CA GLN A 178 -23.80 -37.94 -26.63
C GLN A 178 -22.28 -38.06 -26.64
N LEU A 179 -21.76 -39.27 -26.40
CA LEU A 179 -20.40 -39.69 -26.76
C LEU A 179 -20.39 -41.21 -26.99
N ASN A 180 -21.12 -41.69 -27.99
CA ASN A 180 -21.03 -43.07 -28.47
C ASN A 180 -20.64 -43.06 -29.95
N GLY A 181 -19.33 -43.02 -30.23
CA GLY A 181 -18.86 -43.00 -31.61
C GLY A 181 -17.36 -43.04 -31.81
N VAL A 182 -16.59 -43.77 -30.99
CA VAL A 182 -15.16 -44.06 -31.29
C VAL A 182 -14.86 -45.52 -30.94
N LYS A 183 -14.53 -46.33 -31.95
CA LYS A 183 -14.11 -47.72 -31.78
C LYS A 183 -12.61 -47.76 -31.42
N GLY A 184 -12.30 -48.01 -30.15
CA GLY A 184 -10.96 -48.29 -29.64
C GLY A 184 -11.01 -49.24 -28.44
N LYS A 185 -10.11 -50.22 -28.37
CA LYS A 185 -10.14 -51.34 -27.40
C LYS A 185 -9.48 -50.96 -26.06
N GLY A 186 -10.12 -51.32 -24.95
CA GLY A 186 -9.47 -51.51 -23.63
C GLY A 186 -9.84 -50.52 -22.52
N ILE A 187 -10.14 -51.07 -21.33
CA ILE A 187 -10.25 -50.49 -19.96
C ILE A 187 -11.23 -49.30 -19.74
N ALA A 188 -11.47 -48.43 -20.72
CA ALA A 188 -12.45 -47.32 -20.64
C ALA A 188 -13.92 -47.81 -20.54
N ARG A 189 -14.21 -49.02 -21.05
CA ARG A 189 -15.56 -49.60 -21.07
C ARG A 189 -16.09 -49.99 -19.68
N ARG A 190 -15.25 -50.08 -18.63
CA ARG A 190 -15.69 -50.34 -17.24
C ARG A 190 -15.92 -49.07 -16.42
N ARG A 191 -15.25 -47.95 -16.74
CA ARG A 191 -15.47 -46.66 -16.08
C ARG A 191 -16.75 -45.95 -16.54
N VAL A 192 -17.09 -46.03 -17.83
CA VAL A 192 -18.31 -45.40 -18.37
C VAL A 192 -19.57 -46.23 -18.09
N LYS A 193 -19.47 -47.56 -18.01
CA LYS A 193 -20.63 -48.45 -17.77
C LYS A 193 -21.08 -48.48 -16.30
N LEU A 194 -20.20 -48.10 -15.35
CA LEU A 194 -20.51 -48.02 -13.92
C LEU A 194 -21.12 -46.66 -13.52
N LEU A 195 -20.74 -45.58 -14.21
CA LEU A 195 -21.37 -44.25 -14.06
C LEU A 195 -22.79 -44.20 -14.66
N LEU A 196 -23.15 -45.14 -15.55
CA LEU A 196 -24.47 -45.21 -16.17
C LEU A 196 -25.52 -46.03 -15.39
N HIS A 197 -25.18 -46.65 -14.25
CA HIS A 197 -26.07 -47.63 -13.59
C HIS A 197 -26.65 -47.19 -12.23
N ILE A 198 -26.47 -45.94 -11.82
CA ILE A 198 -26.95 -45.45 -10.50
C ILE A 198 -28.23 -44.58 -10.59
N PHE A 199 -28.74 -44.24 -11.78
CA PHE A 199 -29.90 -43.35 -11.91
C PHE A 199 -30.94 -43.81 -12.93
N VAL A 200 -31.55 -44.99 -12.73
CA VAL A 200 -32.79 -45.36 -13.43
C VAL A 200 -33.70 -46.18 -12.51
N ARG A 201 -34.75 -45.54 -11.96
CA ARG A 201 -36.06 -46.19 -11.80
C ARG A 201 -37.20 -45.17 -11.80
N GLU A 202 -38.07 -45.32 -12.80
CA GLU A 202 -39.50 -44.99 -12.89
C GLU A 202 -40.01 -43.60 -12.44
N ARG A 203 -40.32 -42.76 -13.43
CA ARG A 203 -41.71 -42.37 -13.79
C ARG A 203 -41.70 -41.80 -15.21
N GLU A 204 -42.35 -42.50 -16.14
CA GLU A 204 -42.71 -41.97 -17.45
C GLU A 204 -43.94 -41.06 -17.28
N GLY A 205 -43.89 -39.87 -17.89
CA GLY A 205 -45.01 -38.93 -17.87
C GLY A 205 -44.64 -37.59 -18.48
N GLU A 206 -44.57 -37.53 -19.81
CA GLU A 206 -44.94 -36.42 -20.71
C GLU A 206 -45.06 -34.98 -20.12
N ARG A 207 -44.01 -34.42 -19.49
CA ARG A 207 -43.99 -33.01 -19.03
C ARG A 207 -42.70 -32.23 -19.35
N GLU A 208 -41.85 -32.74 -20.24
CA GLU A 208 -40.43 -32.33 -20.29
C GLU A 208 -40.03 -31.19 -21.26
N LYS A 209 -40.87 -30.21 -21.61
CA LYS A 209 -40.41 -29.15 -22.55
C LYS A 209 -40.65 -27.67 -22.21
N GLU A 210 -41.50 -27.28 -21.25
CA GLU A 210 -41.86 -25.85 -21.11
C GLU A 210 -41.10 -25.07 -20.02
N GLU A 211 -40.38 -25.72 -19.10
CA GLU A 211 -39.91 -25.05 -17.87
C GLU A 211 -38.44 -24.55 -17.87
N ALA A 212 -37.56 -24.95 -18.79
CA ALA A 212 -36.14 -24.55 -18.81
C ALA A 212 -35.93 -23.10 -19.27
N LEU A 213 -34.87 -22.43 -18.78
CA LEU A 213 -34.48 -21.10 -19.26
C LEU A 213 -34.07 -21.08 -20.74
N ASN A 214 -33.54 -22.20 -21.25
CA ASN A 214 -33.21 -22.42 -22.67
C ASN A 214 -32.29 -21.36 -23.32
N ILE A 215 -31.31 -20.85 -22.56
CA ILE A 215 -30.28 -19.94 -23.09
C ILE A 215 -29.11 -20.77 -23.62
N SER A 216 -28.74 -20.54 -24.88
CA SER A 216 -27.55 -21.18 -25.47
C SER A 216 -26.27 -20.63 -24.82
N CYS A 217 -25.64 -21.42 -23.96
CA CYS A 217 -24.39 -21.09 -23.30
C CYS A 217 -23.28 -22.05 -23.73
N LYS A 218 -22.04 -21.59 -23.89
CA LYS A 218 -20.85 -22.37 -24.20
C LYS A 218 -19.77 -22.09 -23.16
N ILE A 219 -19.16 -23.14 -22.62
CA ILE A 219 -17.96 -23.02 -21.79
C ILE A 219 -16.74 -22.90 -22.71
N ILE A 220 -15.94 -21.88 -22.49
CA ILE A 220 -14.68 -21.60 -23.17
C ILE A 220 -13.54 -22.02 -22.25
N ASN A 221 -12.62 -22.83 -22.77
CA ASN A 221 -11.36 -23.15 -22.11
C ASN A 221 -10.25 -22.27 -22.69
N GLY A 222 -9.33 -21.84 -21.83
CA GLY A 222 -8.19 -21.04 -22.25
C GLY A 222 -7.25 -20.71 -21.10
N ILE A 223 -6.54 -19.61 -21.25
CA ILE A 223 -5.68 -19.03 -20.21
C ILE A 223 -6.14 -17.61 -19.87
N ASN A 224 -5.89 -17.17 -18.63
CA ASN A 224 -6.08 -15.77 -18.25
C ASN A 224 -4.90 -15.19 -17.44
N LYS A 225 -4.79 -13.86 -17.38
CA LYS A 225 -3.77 -13.16 -16.59
C LYS A 225 -4.22 -12.93 -15.14
N SER A 226 -4.57 -14.02 -14.45
CA SER A 226 -5.04 -14.04 -13.05
C SER A 226 -3.95 -13.62 -12.04
N ALA A 227 -4.23 -13.69 -10.73
CA ALA A 227 -3.25 -13.40 -9.67
C ALA A 227 -2.00 -14.30 -9.68
N ALA A 228 -1.98 -15.36 -10.49
CA ALA A 228 -0.80 -16.19 -10.73
C ALA A 228 0.09 -15.67 -11.87
N TYR A 229 -0.39 -14.73 -12.68
CA TYR A 229 0.37 -14.15 -13.79
C TYR A 229 1.44 -13.18 -13.29
N GLN A 230 2.68 -13.39 -13.73
CA GLN A 230 3.77 -12.45 -13.51
C GLN A 230 4.19 -11.83 -14.84
N LEU A 231 4.49 -10.52 -14.83
CA LEU A 231 4.95 -9.79 -16.02
C LEU A 231 6.24 -10.36 -16.64
N GLU A 232 7.02 -11.09 -15.84
CA GLU A 232 8.30 -11.68 -16.22
C GLU A 232 8.17 -13.07 -16.85
N ASP A 233 7.04 -13.76 -16.66
CA ASP A 233 6.90 -15.17 -17.03
C ASP A 233 6.82 -15.34 -18.56
N MET A 234 7.97 -15.62 -19.18
CA MET A 234 8.07 -16.05 -20.58
C MET A 234 8.88 -17.34 -20.73
N PRO A 235 8.39 -18.33 -21.49
CA PRO A 235 7.05 -18.41 -22.08
C PRO A 235 5.96 -18.54 -21.00
N ILE A 236 4.71 -18.21 -21.36
CA ILE A 236 3.58 -18.31 -20.43
C ILE A 236 3.45 -19.73 -19.86
N ASN A 237 3.32 -19.84 -18.54
CA ASN A 237 3.02 -21.11 -17.88
C ASN A 237 1.51 -21.42 -17.96
N ARG A 238 1.08 -22.03 -19.07
CA ARG A 238 -0.35 -22.36 -19.29
C ARG A 238 -0.97 -23.19 -18.17
N ARG A 239 -0.20 -24.05 -17.49
CA ARG A 239 -0.70 -24.90 -16.39
C ARG A 239 -1.14 -24.08 -15.17
N LEU A 240 -0.45 -22.97 -14.88
CA LEU A 240 -0.80 -22.08 -13.76
C LEU A 240 -1.92 -21.11 -14.12
N LEU A 241 -2.08 -20.80 -15.42
CA LEU A 241 -3.03 -19.80 -15.91
C LEU A 241 -4.29 -20.39 -16.55
N THR A 242 -4.47 -21.71 -16.49
CA THR A 242 -5.65 -22.38 -17.07
C THR A 242 -6.92 -21.86 -16.42
N ALA A 243 -7.87 -21.43 -17.25
CA ALA A 243 -9.12 -20.83 -16.81
C ALA A 243 -10.28 -21.22 -17.70
N GLN A 244 -11.50 -21.01 -17.20
CA GLN A 244 -12.75 -21.27 -17.89
C GLN A 244 -13.71 -20.11 -17.69
N TRP A 245 -14.37 -19.69 -18.76
CA TRP A 245 -15.41 -18.67 -18.77
C TRP A 245 -16.49 -19.06 -19.79
N ASN A 246 -17.47 -18.18 -20.02
CA ASN A 246 -18.63 -18.50 -20.85
C ASN A 246 -18.76 -17.59 -22.07
N ALA A 247 -19.37 -18.13 -23.12
CA ALA A 247 -20.08 -17.35 -24.12
C ALA A 247 -21.56 -17.70 -24.05
N VAL A 248 -22.43 -16.70 -24.06
CA VAL A 248 -23.89 -16.86 -24.11
C VAL A 248 -24.42 -16.28 -25.41
N LEU A 249 -25.43 -16.91 -25.99
CA LEU A 249 -26.10 -16.41 -27.18
C LEU A 249 -27.24 -15.48 -26.75
N ILE A 250 -27.18 -14.24 -27.21
CA ILE A 250 -28.21 -13.21 -26.95
C ILE A 250 -28.55 -12.58 -28.29
N ASN A 251 -29.82 -12.64 -28.71
CA ASN A 251 -30.28 -12.06 -29.98
C ASN A 251 -29.41 -12.52 -31.19
N ASP A 252 -29.15 -13.82 -31.32
CA ASP A 252 -28.30 -14.45 -32.36
C ASP A 252 -26.81 -14.03 -32.38
N GLU A 253 -26.31 -13.42 -31.30
CA GLU A 253 -24.90 -13.05 -31.14
C GLU A 253 -24.28 -13.65 -29.88
N TRP A 254 -23.08 -14.23 -30.02
CA TRP A 254 -22.31 -14.73 -28.88
C TRP A 254 -21.71 -13.57 -28.08
N ARG A 255 -21.86 -13.60 -26.75
CA ARG A 255 -21.36 -12.60 -25.81
C ARG A 255 -20.55 -13.25 -24.71
N LEU A 256 -19.40 -12.67 -24.36
CA LEU A 256 -18.45 -13.25 -23.40
C LEU A 256 -18.79 -12.82 -21.97
N ILE A 257 -18.80 -13.76 -21.04
CA ILE A 257 -19.08 -13.53 -19.61
C ILE A 257 -18.05 -14.30 -18.79
N ASP A 258 -17.44 -13.65 -17.79
CA ASP A 258 -16.65 -14.32 -16.76
C ASP A 258 -17.22 -14.01 -15.37
N ILE A 259 -17.93 -14.97 -14.79
CA ILE A 259 -18.53 -14.80 -13.47
C ILE A 259 -17.49 -14.84 -12.35
N LEU A 260 -16.42 -15.62 -12.49
CA LEU A 260 -15.42 -15.72 -11.43
C LEU A 260 -14.72 -14.36 -11.23
N TRP A 261 -14.33 -13.71 -12.33
CA TRP A 261 -13.73 -12.37 -12.27
C TRP A 261 -14.77 -11.27 -11.96
N ALA A 262 -16.06 -11.53 -12.22
CA ALA A 262 -17.14 -10.67 -11.77
C ALA A 262 -17.41 -10.74 -10.25
N SER A 263 -17.22 -11.91 -9.62
CA SER A 263 -17.55 -12.14 -8.20
C SER A 263 -16.37 -11.98 -7.25
N THR A 264 -15.13 -12.11 -7.76
CA THR A 264 -13.92 -12.10 -6.92
C THR A 264 -12.95 -11.02 -7.38
N CYS A 265 -12.72 -10.02 -6.52
CA CYS A 265 -11.61 -9.08 -6.67
C CYS A 265 -10.47 -9.55 -5.76
N VAL A 266 -9.31 -9.87 -6.33
CA VAL A 266 -8.09 -10.17 -5.57
C VAL A 266 -7.20 -8.94 -5.63
N ILE A 267 -7.08 -8.23 -4.51
CA ILE A 267 -6.18 -7.08 -4.36
C ILE A 267 -4.93 -7.58 -3.60
N GLY A 268 -3.74 -7.07 -3.95
CA GLY A 268 -2.55 -7.26 -3.11
C GLY A 268 -1.84 -8.61 -3.21
N LYS A 269 -1.26 -8.95 -4.37
CA LYS A 269 -0.19 -9.96 -4.42
C LYS A 269 1.12 -9.31 -4.86
N THR A 270 1.77 -8.61 -3.94
CA THR A 270 3.17 -8.22 -4.06
C THR A 270 4.04 -9.48 -4.02
N ASN A 271 4.76 -9.73 -5.11
CA ASN A 271 5.77 -10.78 -5.13
C ASN A 271 7.01 -10.24 -4.41
N LYS A 272 7.64 -11.04 -3.54
CA LYS A 272 8.88 -10.68 -2.82
C LYS A 272 10.08 -10.35 -3.73
N SER A 273 9.93 -10.48 -5.05
CA SER A 273 10.92 -10.13 -6.07
C SER A 273 10.93 -8.64 -6.45
N TRP A 274 9.91 -7.89 -6.05
CA TRP A 274 9.78 -6.46 -6.35
C TRP A 274 9.88 -5.66 -5.05
N THR A 275 10.82 -4.71 -5.01
CA THR A 275 10.96 -3.76 -3.92
C THR A 275 10.32 -2.45 -4.36
N LEU A 276 9.32 -1.99 -3.60
CA LEU A 276 8.72 -0.67 -3.79
C LEU A 276 9.75 0.40 -3.42
N ILE A 277 9.81 1.47 -4.19
CA ILE A 277 10.81 2.53 -4.02
C ILE A 277 10.09 3.78 -3.52
N LYS A 278 9.78 3.84 -2.22
CA LYS A 278 9.14 5.01 -1.58
C LYS A 278 10.04 5.55 -0.47
N GLU A 279 10.15 6.88 -0.36
CA GLU A 279 10.69 7.55 0.83
C GLU A 279 9.91 8.81 1.28
N ASN A 280 8.75 9.14 0.68
CA ASN A 280 7.99 10.31 1.14
C ASN A 280 6.83 9.90 2.06
N GLU A 281 6.88 10.38 3.32
CA GLU A 281 5.88 10.19 4.38
C GLU A 281 4.49 10.75 4.01
N ASP A 282 4.39 11.62 2.99
CA ASP A 282 3.15 12.34 2.63
C ASP A 282 2.26 11.60 1.62
N ASN A 283 2.71 10.48 1.03
CA ASN A 283 1.89 9.64 0.17
C ASN A 283 1.33 8.47 0.98
N GLU A 284 0.29 8.73 1.79
CA GLU A 284 -0.52 7.72 2.50
C GLU A 284 -1.04 6.66 1.50
N ILE A 285 -0.23 5.64 1.29
CA ILE A 285 -0.68 4.28 1.04
C ILE A 285 0.12 3.51 2.07
N ASP A 286 -0.57 3.03 3.11
CA ASP A 286 -0.01 2.22 4.20
C ASP A 286 1.11 1.33 3.65
N GLU A 287 2.32 1.42 4.21
CA GLU A 287 3.38 0.43 3.97
C GLU A 287 2.88 -1.00 4.26
N GLU A 288 1.81 -1.14 5.03
CA GLU A 288 1.09 -2.39 5.24
C GLU A 288 0.47 -3.00 3.96
N GLU A 289 0.14 -2.24 2.91
CA GLU A 289 -0.43 -2.83 1.67
C GLU A 289 0.55 -3.69 0.89
N ALA A 290 1.87 -3.46 1.05
CA ALA A 290 2.88 -4.27 0.38
C ALA A 290 3.08 -5.66 1.05
N ASP A 291 2.63 -5.83 2.30
CA ASP A 291 2.75 -7.08 3.06
C ASP A 291 1.40 -7.66 3.53
N LYS A 292 0.26 -6.99 3.28
CA LYS A 292 -1.10 -7.52 3.50
C LYS A 292 -1.29 -8.79 2.64
N GLU A 293 -1.74 -9.88 3.28
CA GLU A 293 -2.15 -11.07 2.53
C GLU A 293 -3.30 -10.69 1.57
N PRO A 294 -3.37 -11.29 0.37
CA PRO A 294 -4.37 -10.91 -0.62
C PRO A 294 -5.78 -11.04 -0.04
N GLU A 295 -6.42 -9.90 0.19
CA GLU A 295 -7.80 -9.83 0.63
C GLU A 295 -8.69 -9.98 -0.60
N THR A 296 -9.60 -10.95 -0.54
CA THR A 296 -10.65 -11.11 -1.55
C THR A 296 -11.83 -10.26 -1.16
N PHE A 297 -12.08 -9.19 -1.90
CA PHE A 297 -13.29 -8.38 -1.74
C PHE A 297 -14.39 -8.90 -2.65
N HIS A 298 -15.59 -9.03 -2.11
CA HIS A 298 -16.77 -9.45 -2.85
C HIS A 298 -17.55 -8.21 -3.33
N ARG A 299 -17.16 -7.70 -4.50
CA ARG A 299 -17.88 -6.63 -5.23
C ARG A 299 -18.15 -7.12 -6.64
N VAL A 300 -19.41 -6.99 -7.08
CA VAL A 300 -19.81 -7.35 -8.45
C VAL A 300 -19.08 -6.43 -9.43
N ASN A 301 -18.18 -7.00 -10.23
CA ASN A 301 -17.46 -6.29 -11.27
C ASN A 301 -18.21 -6.37 -12.60
N GLU A 302 -18.89 -5.27 -12.92
CA GLU A 302 -19.69 -5.11 -14.13
C GLU A 302 -18.90 -5.27 -15.43
N PHE A 303 -17.58 -5.07 -15.41
CA PHE A 303 -16.75 -5.18 -16.61
C PHE A 303 -16.89 -6.54 -17.29
N PHE A 304 -16.98 -7.62 -16.50
CA PHE A 304 -17.02 -9.01 -16.97
C PHE A 304 -18.41 -9.50 -17.43
N PHE A 305 -19.43 -8.64 -17.41
CA PHE A 305 -20.73 -8.91 -18.03
C PHE A 305 -20.71 -8.55 -19.52
N ILE A 306 -21.01 -9.51 -20.40
CA ILE A 306 -21.10 -9.38 -21.87
C ILE A 306 -19.97 -8.52 -22.48
N THR A 307 -18.75 -8.69 -21.98
CA THR A 307 -17.60 -7.84 -22.26
C THR A 307 -17.29 -7.82 -23.76
N ASP A 308 -16.97 -6.63 -24.27
CA ASP A 308 -16.50 -6.47 -25.65
C ASP A 308 -15.24 -7.34 -25.87
N PRO A 309 -15.20 -8.18 -26.92
CA PRO A 309 -14.08 -9.09 -27.15
C PRO A 309 -12.72 -8.40 -27.25
N GLU A 310 -12.69 -7.18 -27.80
CA GLU A 310 -11.48 -6.34 -27.93
C GLU A 310 -10.91 -5.91 -26.57
N LYS A 311 -11.74 -5.89 -25.52
CA LYS A 311 -11.33 -5.57 -24.15
C LYS A 311 -10.97 -6.83 -23.37
N LEU A 312 -11.78 -7.90 -23.49
CA LEU A 312 -11.57 -9.12 -22.72
C LEU A 312 -10.27 -9.85 -23.11
N VAL A 313 -9.84 -9.73 -24.37
CA VAL A 313 -8.64 -10.41 -24.89
C VAL A 313 -7.33 -9.98 -24.18
N TYR A 314 -7.30 -8.82 -23.52
CA TYR A 314 -6.14 -8.38 -22.74
C TYR A 314 -5.86 -9.26 -21.52
N THR A 315 -6.91 -9.89 -20.98
CA THR A 315 -6.84 -10.74 -19.81
C THR A 315 -7.18 -12.20 -20.10
N HIS A 316 -7.95 -12.51 -21.15
CA HIS A 316 -8.43 -13.87 -21.46
C HIS A 316 -8.09 -14.30 -22.89
N LEU A 317 -7.41 -15.44 -23.04
CA LEU A 317 -7.09 -16.03 -24.34
C LEU A 317 -7.67 -17.45 -24.46
N PRO A 318 -8.72 -17.66 -25.28
CA PRO A 318 -9.28 -18.98 -25.56
C PRO A 318 -8.28 -19.93 -26.21
N ASP A 319 -8.39 -21.23 -25.92
CA ASP A 319 -7.63 -22.29 -26.59
C ASP A 319 -7.99 -22.40 -28.08
N ILE A 320 -9.26 -22.14 -28.42
CA ILE A 320 -9.78 -22.18 -29.79
C ILE A 320 -9.95 -20.74 -30.29
N PRO A 321 -9.17 -20.29 -31.31
CA PRO A 321 -9.13 -18.89 -31.73
C PRO A 321 -10.48 -18.26 -32.11
N GLN A 322 -11.43 -19.04 -32.63
CA GLN A 322 -12.76 -18.54 -33.02
C GLN A 322 -13.56 -18.01 -31.83
N TRP A 323 -13.31 -18.52 -30.62
CA TRP A 323 -13.97 -18.06 -29.39
C TRP A 323 -13.39 -16.75 -28.83
N GLN A 324 -12.39 -16.16 -29.50
CA GLN A 324 -11.99 -14.79 -29.23
C GLN A 324 -13.05 -13.80 -29.73
N LEU A 325 -13.94 -14.19 -30.65
CA LEU A 325 -14.94 -13.31 -31.28
C LEU A 325 -14.34 -12.01 -31.87
N LEU A 326 -13.04 -12.03 -32.19
CA LEU A 326 -12.35 -10.94 -32.87
C LEU A 326 -12.39 -11.14 -34.38
N SER A 327 -12.44 -10.05 -35.14
CA SER A 327 -12.29 -10.10 -36.60
C SER A 327 -10.92 -10.65 -37.02
N LYS A 328 -9.90 -10.39 -36.19
CA LYS A 328 -8.53 -10.91 -36.33
C LYS A 328 -8.10 -11.48 -34.98
N PRO A 329 -8.22 -12.81 -34.76
CA PRO A 329 -7.75 -13.43 -33.53
C PRO A 329 -6.27 -13.20 -33.29
N ILE A 330 -5.88 -12.95 -32.04
CA ILE A 330 -4.49 -12.81 -31.63
C ILE A 330 -3.89 -14.17 -31.25
N THR A 331 -2.57 -14.28 -31.35
CA THR A 331 -1.81 -15.47 -30.94
C THR A 331 -1.44 -15.42 -29.46
N GLU A 332 -1.03 -16.56 -28.88
CA GLU A 332 -0.50 -16.62 -27.52
C GLU A 332 0.74 -15.72 -27.35
N THR A 333 1.60 -15.64 -28.37
CA THR A 333 2.76 -14.74 -28.36
C THR A 333 2.34 -13.29 -28.26
N GLN A 334 1.39 -12.85 -29.09
CA GLN A 334 0.86 -11.47 -29.03
C GLN A 334 0.19 -11.18 -27.68
N PHE A 335 -0.58 -12.13 -27.15
CA PHE A 335 -1.20 -12.02 -25.82
C PHE A 335 -0.15 -11.84 -24.71
N ALA A 336 0.97 -12.57 -24.79
CA ALA A 336 2.07 -12.53 -23.84
C ALA A 336 2.92 -11.25 -23.93
N GLU A 337 3.11 -10.72 -25.14
CA GLU A 337 3.88 -9.51 -25.43
C GLU A 337 3.09 -8.22 -25.18
N THR A 338 1.77 -8.32 -25.05
CA THR A 338 0.90 -7.18 -24.73
C THR A 338 1.02 -6.82 -23.24
N PHE A 339 1.14 -5.52 -22.96
CA PHE A 339 1.15 -4.94 -21.62
C PHE A 339 -0.04 -5.39 -20.76
N TYR A 340 0.14 -5.29 -19.45
CA TYR A 340 -0.87 -5.75 -18.51
C TYR A 340 -1.88 -4.64 -18.27
N VAL A 341 -3.15 -4.94 -18.54
CA VAL A 341 -4.26 -4.00 -18.47
C VAL A 341 -5.37 -4.62 -17.63
N ARG A 342 -6.01 -3.78 -16.81
CA ARG A 342 -7.17 -4.09 -15.98
C ARG A 342 -8.39 -3.31 -16.46
N GLU A 343 -9.56 -3.69 -15.96
CA GLU A 343 -10.86 -3.06 -16.21
C GLU A 343 -10.81 -1.53 -16.09
N ARG A 344 -10.07 -1.01 -15.09
CA ARG A 344 -9.94 0.42 -14.82
C ARG A 344 -9.41 1.23 -15.99
N TYR A 345 -8.50 0.66 -16.78
CA TYR A 345 -7.99 1.30 -18.00
C TYR A 345 -9.11 1.58 -19.01
N PHE A 346 -10.03 0.63 -19.18
CA PHE A 346 -11.15 0.76 -20.10
C PHE A 346 -12.26 1.64 -19.55
N GLU A 347 -12.52 1.60 -18.23
CA GLU A 347 -13.50 2.45 -17.55
C GLU A 347 -13.14 3.94 -17.66
N LEU A 348 -11.84 4.26 -17.63
CA LEU A 348 -11.31 5.61 -17.81
C LEU A 348 -11.10 6.00 -19.28
N ASN A 349 -11.51 5.16 -20.23
CA ASN A 349 -11.32 5.37 -21.67
C ASN A 349 -9.86 5.68 -22.04
N MET A 350 -8.90 5.03 -21.36
CA MET A 350 -7.48 5.25 -21.61
C MET A 350 -7.07 4.64 -22.96
N THR A 351 -6.19 5.34 -23.65
CA THR A 351 -5.47 4.82 -24.83
C THR A 351 -4.01 5.23 -24.75
N ASN A 352 -3.13 4.54 -25.48
CA ASN A 352 -1.70 4.83 -25.47
C ASN A 352 -1.03 4.37 -26.78
N GLU A 353 0.20 4.83 -27.03
CA GLU A 353 0.89 4.59 -28.31
C GLU A 353 1.50 3.18 -28.43
N THR A 354 1.86 2.57 -27.30
CA THR A 354 2.59 1.30 -27.27
C THR A 354 1.91 0.27 -26.39
N THR A 355 1.42 -0.82 -26.98
CA THR A 355 0.83 -1.91 -26.19
C THR A 355 1.88 -2.94 -25.74
N ASN A 356 3.18 -2.65 -25.89
CA ASN A 356 4.24 -3.59 -25.53
C ASN A 356 4.40 -3.72 -24.02
N ARG A 357 4.46 -4.96 -23.53
CA ARG A 357 4.68 -5.28 -22.12
C ARG A 357 6.01 -4.79 -21.60
N VAL A 358 7.05 -4.86 -22.44
CA VAL A 358 8.41 -4.48 -22.09
C VAL A 358 8.80 -3.21 -22.83
N ILE A 359 9.15 -2.17 -22.08
CA ILE A 359 9.74 -0.94 -22.60
C ILE A 359 11.23 -0.99 -22.28
N ARG A 360 12.09 -0.86 -23.29
CA ARG A 360 13.54 -0.90 -23.10
C ARG A 360 14.15 0.48 -23.32
N SER A 361 14.78 1.05 -22.29
CA SER A 361 15.55 2.29 -22.43
C SER A 361 17.02 1.98 -22.73
N LYS A 362 17.54 2.62 -23.78
CA LYS A 362 18.97 2.57 -24.15
C LYS A 362 19.73 3.83 -23.73
N THR A 363 19.00 4.90 -23.44
CA THR A 363 19.53 6.23 -23.15
C THR A 363 19.47 6.57 -21.67
N GLY A 364 18.69 5.82 -20.88
CA GLY A 364 18.48 6.09 -19.46
C GLY A 364 17.22 6.90 -19.16
N ASP A 365 16.39 7.16 -20.16
CA ASP A 365 15.11 7.85 -20.03
C ASP A 365 14.00 7.14 -20.84
N ILE A 366 12.75 7.30 -20.41
CA ILE A 366 11.55 6.89 -21.16
C ILE A 366 10.46 7.94 -21.03
N ASN A 367 9.56 7.97 -22.01
CA ASN A 367 8.32 8.73 -21.95
C ASN A 367 7.14 7.80 -22.24
N ILE A 368 6.21 7.71 -21.30
CA ILE A 368 4.96 6.97 -21.45
C ILE A 368 3.82 7.98 -21.45
N THR A 369 3.08 8.04 -22.55
CA THR A 369 1.94 8.95 -22.70
C THR A 369 0.64 8.15 -22.83
N PHE A 370 -0.33 8.50 -21.99
CA PHE A 370 -1.72 8.04 -22.12
C PHE A 370 -2.60 9.19 -22.58
N TYR A 371 -3.65 8.82 -23.28
CA TYR A 371 -4.71 9.72 -23.72
C TYR A 371 -5.99 9.32 -23.02
N VAL A 372 -6.66 10.30 -22.44
CA VAL A 372 -8.03 10.20 -21.91
C VAL A 372 -8.96 11.07 -22.77
N GLU A 373 -10.27 10.92 -22.61
CA GLU A 373 -11.23 11.77 -23.31
C GLU A 373 -11.05 13.25 -22.92
N ASP A 374 -11.06 14.15 -23.90
CA ASP A 374 -10.97 15.60 -23.67
C ASP A 374 -12.37 16.13 -23.32
N SER A 375 -12.73 16.04 -22.04
CA SER A 375 -14.01 16.48 -21.51
C SER A 375 -13.85 17.14 -20.14
N ASP A 376 -14.75 18.07 -19.81
CA ASP A 376 -14.78 18.70 -18.48
C ASP A 376 -14.86 17.67 -17.36
N HIS A 377 -15.60 16.57 -17.60
CA HIS A 377 -15.70 15.45 -16.67
C HIS A 377 -14.33 14.79 -16.43
N ALA A 378 -13.63 14.42 -17.50
CA ALA A 378 -12.32 13.80 -17.41
C ALA A 378 -11.27 14.74 -16.80
N GLU A 379 -11.40 16.05 -17.03
CA GLU A 379 -10.47 17.01 -16.46
C GLU A 379 -10.66 17.18 -14.95
N LYS A 380 -11.91 17.13 -14.45
CA LYS A 380 -12.24 17.31 -13.03
C LYS A 380 -12.12 16.03 -12.21
N ASN A 381 -12.57 14.91 -12.76
CA ASN A 381 -12.80 13.70 -11.98
C ASN A 381 -11.73 12.62 -12.19
N ILE A 382 -10.99 12.63 -13.31
CA ILE A 382 -10.01 11.58 -13.62
C ILE A 382 -8.62 11.95 -13.11
N ASN A 383 -8.15 11.19 -12.12
CA ASN A 383 -6.83 11.32 -11.51
C ASN A 383 -6.02 10.02 -11.62
N PHE A 384 -4.69 10.16 -11.55
CA PHE A 384 -3.75 9.05 -11.65
C PHE A 384 -2.79 9.05 -10.46
N LYS A 385 -2.43 7.86 -10.00
CA LYS A 385 -1.29 7.59 -9.11
C LYS A 385 -0.39 6.57 -9.78
N PHE A 386 0.87 6.52 -9.40
CA PHE A 386 1.82 5.57 -9.96
C PHE A 386 2.74 5.03 -8.88
N LEU A 387 3.21 3.80 -9.05
CA LEU A 387 4.20 3.17 -8.20
C LEU A 387 5.31 2.57 -9.06
N LEU A 388 6.56 2.89 -8.72
CA LEU A 388 7.73 2.34 -9.37
C LEU A 388 8.40 1.31 -8.45
N TYR A 389 8.57 0.10 -8.97
CA TYR A 389 9.24 -0.99 -8.26
C TYR A 389 10.54 -1.33 -8.97
N ARG A 390 11.55 -1.76 -8.20
CA ARG A 390 12.79 -2.32 -8.72
C ARG A 390 12.86 -3.81 -8.41
N LYS A 391 13.51 -4.58 -9.27
CA LYS A 391 13.74 -6.00 -9.03
C LYS A 391 14.81 -6.21 -7.94
N ALA A 392 14.50 -7.05 -6.94
CA ALA A 392 15.30 -7.23 -5.72
C ALA A 392 16.73 -7.78 -5.94
N ASP A 393 16.97 -8.51 -7.03
CA ASP A 393 18.28 -9.06 -7.36
C ASP A 393 19.29 -8.00 -7.83
N ASP A 394 18.84 -6.77 -8.10
CA ASP A 394 19.68 -5.65 -8.54
C ASP A 394 20.31 -4.86 -7.36
N ASN A 395 20.16 -5.32 -6.10
CA ASN A 395 20.66 -4.68 -4.87
C ASN A 395 22.19 -4.80 -4.69
N GLU A 396 22.97 -4.10 -5.51
CA GLU A 396 24.31 -3.63 -5.12
C GLU A 396 24.12 -2.29 -4.38
N ASN A 397 24.86 -2.06 -3.28
CA ASN A 397 24.81 -0.85 -2.44
C ASN A 397 24.58 0.46 -3.23
N ASP A 398 23.33 0.90 -3.38
CA ASP A 398 22.98 2.06 -4.21
C ASP A 398 22.65 3.28 -3.34
N GLU A 399 23.18 4.43 -3.76
CA GLU A 399 22.96 5.76 -3.16
C GLU A 399 21.56 6.34 -3.46
N PHE A 400 20.76 5.68 -4.31
CA PHE A 400 19.46 6.18 -4.79
C PHE A 400 18.30 5.41 -4.15
N GLN A 401 17.91 5.80 -2.94
CA GLN A 401 16.83 5.16 -2.18
C GLN A 401 15.42 5.60 -2.65
N ASN A 402 15.27 6.81 -3.22
CA ASN A 402 14.01 7.33 -3.76
C ASN A 402 14.07 7.57 -5.29
N LEU A 403 13.55 6.62 -6.08
CA LEU A 403 13.46 6.75 -7.54
C LEU A 403 12.18 7.46 -8.03
N GLU A 404 11.18 7.67 -7.18
CA GLU A 404 9.97 8.42 -7.55
C GLU A 404 10.33 9.86 -7.91
N ASN A 405 11.37 10.42 -7.27
CA ASN A 405 11.90 11.75 -7.57
C ASN A 405 12.45 11.86 -9.00
N PHE A 406 12.52 10.78 -9.78
CA PHE A 406 12.94 10.83 -11.18
C PHE A 406 11.79 10.65 -12.17
N ILE A 407 10.54 10.69 -11.68
CA ILE A 407 9.32 10.63 -12.49
C ILE A 407 8.71 12.02 -12.58
N PHE A 408 8.78 12.61 -13.77
CA PHE A 408 8.05 13.83 -14.09
C PHE A 408 6.67 13.46 -14.65
N TYR A 409 5.64 13.63 -13.83
CA TYR A 409 4.24 13.45 -14.21
C TYR A 409 3.57 14.79 -14.54
N SER A 410 3.00 14.91 -15.73
CA SER A 410 2.26 16.12 -16.14
C SER A 410 0.97 15.80 -16.87
N LYS A 411 0.03 16.73 -16.77
CA LYS A 411 -1.27 16.70 -17.44
C LYS A 411 -1.35 17.83 -18.45
N VAL A 412 -1.48 17.48 -19.72
CA VAL A 412 -1.56 18.47 -20.81
C VAL A 412 -2.75 18.13 -21.68
N LYS A 413 -3.85 18.87 -21.54
CA LYS A 413 -5.13 18.60 -22.21
C LYS A 413 -5.58 17.15 -21.96
N ASN A 414 -5.78 16.39 -23.04
CA ASN A 414 -6.14 14.98 -23.02
C ASN A 414 -4.96 14.02 -22.74
N LYS A 415 -3.73 14.52 -22.62
CA LYS A 415 -2.53 13.71 -22.37
C LYS A 415 -2.20 13.60 -20.89
N ARG A 416 -1.71 12.43 -20.49
CA ARG A 416 -1.10 12.12 -19.19
C ARG A 416 0.29 11.59 -19.48
N ILE A 417 1.30 12.37 -19.13
CA ILE A 417 2.68 12.17 -19.59
C ILE A 417 3.54 11.80 -18.39
N PHE A 418 4.17 10.63 -18.45
CA PHE A 418 5.10 10.12 -17.45
C PHE A 418 6.51 10.06 -18.08
N GLN A 419 7.36 11.04 -17.74
CA GLN A 419 8.75 11.04 -18.17
C GLN A 419 9.60 10.49 -17.02
N ILE A 420 10.23 9.34 -17.23
CA ILE A 420 11.04 8.67 -16.21
C ILE A 420 12.49 8.73 -16.63
N LYS A 421 13.35 9.18 -15.72
CA LYS A 421 14.80 9.14 -15.90
C LYS A 421 15.40 8.16 -14.90
N PHE A 422 16.27 7.28 -15.36
CA PHE A 422 16.82 6.22 -14.54
C PHE A 422 18.27 6.54 -14.17
N PRO A 423 18.57 6.93 -12.91
CA PRO A 423 19.95 7.15 -12.48
C PRO A 423 20.78 5.86 -12.45
N ILE A 424 20.10 4.71 -12.48
CA ILE A 424 20.67 3.37 -12.36
C ILE A 424 20.19 2.45 -13.49
N LYS A 425 21.01 1.45 -13.84
CA LYS A 425 20.58 0.33 -14.68
C LYS A 425 19.68 -0.60 -13.86
N GLY A 426 18.82 -1.36 -14.52
CA GLY A 426 18.04 -2.38 -13.84
C GLY A 426 16.72 -2.69 -14.50
N THR A 427 15.97 -3.59 -13.85
CA THR A 427 14.60 -3.90 -14.25
C THR A 427 13.61 -3.29 -13.28
N PHE A 428 12.68 -2.51 -13.83
CA PHE A 428 11.66 -1.79 -13.09
C PHE A 428 10.26 -2.25 -13.49
N LYS A 429 9.31 -2.16 -12.58
CA LYS A 429 7.89 -2.32 -12.87
C LYS A 429 7.20 -0.99 -12.55
N LEU A 430 6.49 -0.42 -13.52
CA LEU A 430 5.67 0.76 -13.33
C LEU A 430 4.21 0.35 -13.29
N ASP A 431 3.56 0.54 -12.16
CA ASP A 431 2.12 0.36 -11.99
C ASP A 431 1.44 1.74 -12.03
N ILE A 432 0.40 1.86 -12.85
CA ILE A 432 -0.38 3.09 -13.01
C ILE A 432 -1.80 2.82 -12.55
N PHE A 433 -2.21 3.57 -11.54
CA PHE A 433 -3.53 3.52 -10.93
C PHE A 433 -4.35 4.71 -11.42
N GLY A 434 -5.64 4.50 -11.61
CA GLY A 434 -6.55 5.53 -12.06
C GLY A 434 -7.84 5.55 -11.25
N THR A 435 -8.43 6.72 -11.12
CA THR A 435 -9.76 6.88 -10.53
C THR A 435 -10.60 7.84 -11.35
N ASP A 436 -11.92 7.71 -11.23
CA ASP A 436 -12.89 8.73 -11.61
C ASP A 436 -13.68 9.05 -10.35
N LYS A 437 -13.37 10.20 -9.72
CA LYS A 437 -13.92 10.64 -8.43
C LYS A 437 -15.44 10.70 -8.41
N SER A 438 -16.10 10.80 -9.56
CA SER A 438 -17.56 10.84 -9.65
C SER A 438 -18.21 9.45 -9.65
N ARG A 439 -17.42 8.40 -9.90
CA ARG A 439 -17.92 7.02 -10.10
C ARG A 439 -17.30 6.00 -9.14
N HIS A 440 -16.14 6.32 -8.56
CA HIS A 440 -15.34 5.35 -7.82
C HIS A 440 -14.79 5.96 -6.52
N GLU A 441 -14.73 5.13 -5.47
CA GLU A 441 -14.30 5.53 -4.12
C GLU A 441 -12.78 5.43 -3.89
N GLY A 442 -12.00 5.02 -4.89
CA GLY A 442 -10.55 4.81 -4.76
C GLY A 442 -9.79 4.70 -6.09
N TYR A 443 -8.48 4.48 -5.98
CA TYR A 443 -7.58 4.26 -7.12
C TYR A 443 -7.40 2.76 -7.37
N ASP A 444 -7.79 2.30 -8.56
CA ASP A 444 -7.56 0.91 -8.98
C ASP A 444 -6.44 0.83 -10.02
N LEU A 445 -5.73 -0.29 -10.05
CA LEU A 445 -4.70 -0.54 -11.05
C LEU A 445 -5.31 -0.48 -12.45
N ALA A 446 -4.82 0.40 -13.30
CA ALA A 446 -5.23 0.50 -14.71
C ALA A 446 -4.31 -0.35 -15.58
N CYS A 447 -3.00 -0.18 -15.47
CA CYS A 447 -2.03 -0.95 -16.25
C CYS A 447 -0.66 -1.04 -15.58
N SER A 448 0.13 -2.02 -16.04
CA SER A 448 1.50 -2.24 -15.59
C SER A 448 2.47 -2.47 -16.75
N TYR A 449 3.66 -1.87 -16.65
CA TYR A 449 4.77 -2.05 -17.59
C TYR A 449 5.98 -2.68 -16.92
N LEU A 450 6.71 -3.49 -17.67
CA LEU A 450 8.07 -3.87 -17.35
C LEU A 450 9.02 -2.92 -18.09
N ILE A 451 9.88 -2.24 -17.36
CA ILE A 451 10.87 -1.32 -17.93
C ILE A 451 12.25 -1.92 -17.71
N ILE A 452 13.00 -2.09 -18.79
CA ILE A 452 14.40 -2.52 -18.72
C ILE A 452 15.26 -1.33 -19.09
N ASN A 453 16.02 -0.80 -18.12
CA ASN A 453 16.98 0.25 -18.37
C ASN A 453 18.39 -0.34 -18.54
N ASP A 454 18.95 -0.22 -19.74
CA ASP A 454 20.27 -0.75 -20.05
C ASP A 454 21.41 0.19 -19.62
N LYS A 455 21.12 1.49 -19.43
CA LYS A 455 22.15 2.51 -19.21
C LYS A 455 21.70 3.54 -18.17
N PRO A 456 22.48 3.77 -17.09
CA PRO A 456 22.18 4.85 -16.16
C PRO A 456 22.33 6.22 -16.82
N LEU A 457 21.44 7.15 -16.49
CA LEU A 457 21.53 8.56 -16.85
C LEU A 457 22.14 9.32 -15.67
N LYS A 458 23.14 10.18 -15.93
CA LYS A 458 23.62 11.10 -14.90
C LYS A 458 22.64 12.26 -14.77
N VAL A 459 21.71 12.15 -13.84
CA VAL A 459 20.66 13.12 -13.59
C VAL A 459 20.44 13.27 -12.09
N GLU A 460 20.08 14.46 -11.66
CA GLU A 460 19.71 14.74 -10.28
C GLU A 460 18.21 14.46 -10.06
N PRO A 461 17.80 14.11 -8.84
CA PRO A 461 16.37 13.96 -8.51
C PRO A 461 15.62 15.28 -8.77
N LEU A 462 14.33 15.19 -9.06
CA LEU A 462 13.46 16.36 -9.10
C LEU A 462 13.38 16.99 -7.69
N PRO A 463 13.34 18.32 -7.59
CA PRO A 463 13.25 19.03 -6.32
C PRO A 463 11.94 18.81 -5.56
N ASP A 464 10.92 18.25 -6.22
CA ASP A 464 9.62 17.96 -5.62
C ASP A 464 8.82 16.95 -6.48
N ILE A 465 7.78 16.33 -5.92
CA ILE A 465 6.78 15.53 -6.65
C ILE A 465 5.38 16.03 -6.28
N PRO A 466 4.83 17.02 -6.99
CA PRO A 466 3.52 17.55 -6.66
C PRO A 466 2.40 16.52 -6.94
N GLU A 467 1.48 16.34 -5.98
CA GLU A 467 0.37 15.38 -6.07
C GLU A 467 -0.53 15.59 -7.28
N ILE A 468 -0.82 16.85 -7.61
CA ILE A 468 -1.63 17.20 -8.79
C ILE A 468 -0.83 17.13 -10.11
N GLY A 469 0.46 16.81 -10.03
CA GLY A 469 1.42 16.81 -11.13
C GLY A 469 1.98 18.19 -11.47
N TRP A 470 2.84 18.22 -12.48
CA TRP A 470 3.45 19.44 -13.00
C TRP A 470 2.55 20.11 -14.05
N GLY A 471 2.42 21.42 -13.96
CA GLY A 471 1.58 22.29 -14.80
C GLY A 471 0.44 22.95 -14.04
N ILE A 472 -0.47 23.57 -14.80
CA ILE A 472 -1.71 24.17 -14.28
C ILE A 472 -2.69 23.07 -13.90
N GLY A 473 -3.12 23.08 -12.63
CA GLY A 473 -4.16 22.19 -12.11
C GLY A 473 -5.57 22.61 -12.53
N ILE A 474 -6.54 21.71 -12.31
CA ILE A 474 -7.95 22.01 -12.58
C ILE A 474 -8.48 23.12 -11.66
N GLU A 475 -8.01 23.16 -10.42
CA GLU A 475 -8.42 24.19 -9.45
C GLU A 475 -8.03 25.60 -9.88
N ALA A 476 -6.86 25.77 -10.50
CA ALA A 476 -6.47 27.05 -11.09
C ALA A 476 -7.52 27.52 -12.10
N LYS A 477 -7.95 26.63 -13.02
CA LYS A 477 -8.97 26.96 -14.03
C LYS A 477 -10.32 27.32 -13.40
N GLU A 478 -10.78 26.58 -12.39
CA GLU A 478 -12.06 26.85 -11.71
C GLU A 478 -12.05 28.19 -10.95
N LYS A 479 -10.87 28.58 -10.45
CA LYS A 479 -10.61 29.87 -9.81
C LYS A 479 -10.35 31.00 -10.82
N GLY A 480 -10.23 30.68 -12.12
CA GLY A 480 -10.04 31.65 -13.18
C GLY A 480 -8.59 32.11 -13.35
N ILE A 481 -7.64 31.26 -13.00
CA ILE A 481 -6.20 31.47 -13.23
C ILE A 481 -5.83 30.83 -14.57
N GLU A 482 -5.27 31.62 -15.48
CA GLU A 482 -4.76 31.14 -16.78
C GLU A 482 -3.33 31.63 -17.02
N ALA A 483 -2.40 30.74 -17.37
CA ALA A 483 -1.05 31.19 -17.72
C ALA A 483 -1.03 31.99 -19.03
N LYS A 484 -0.54 33.22 -18.93
CA LYS A 484 -0.32 34.13 -20.05
C LYS A 484 1.06 33.96 -20.67
N SER A 485 2.11 33.77 -19.86
CA SER A 485 3.50 33.67 -20.37
C SER A 485 3.94 32.23 -20.69
N HIS A 486 3.95 31.33 -19.71
CA HIS A 486 4.48 29.97 -19.88
C HIS A 486 3.38 28.92 -19.69
N GLN A 487 2.94 28.27 -20.76
CA GLN A 487 1.97 27.17 -20.69
C GLN A 487 2.63 25.80 -20.44
N SER A 488 3.94 25.69 -20.69
CA SER A 488 4.70 24.46 -20.48
C SER A 488 5.01 24.29 -18.98
N PRO A 489 4.82 23.08 -18.42
CA PRO A 489 5.15 22.81 -17.02
C PRO A 489 6.66 22.82 -16.73
N ILE A 490 7.50 22.77 -17.79
CA ILE A 490 8.95 22.92 -17.70
C ILE A 490 9.34 24.26 -18.32
N ILE A 491 10.11 25.04 -17.58
CA ILE A 491 10.69 26.32 -18.01
C ILE A 491 12.22 26.18 -17.95
N GLU A 492 12.91 26.69 -18.96
CA GLU A 492 14.38 26.74 -18.98
C GLU A 492 14.83 28.20 -19.03
N THR A 493 15.79 28.57 -18.19
CA THR A 493 16.40 29.91 -18.16
C THR A 493 17.92 29.79 -18.21
N SER A 494 18.55 30.67 -18.98
CA SER A 494 20.00 30.76 -19.12
C SER A 494 20.66 31.76 -18.17
N ASP A 495 19.88 32.66 -17.58
CA ASP A 495 20.35 33.76 -16.73
C ASP A 495 19.84 33.69 -15.29
N GLY A 496 18.90 32.78 -15.00
CA GLY A 496 18.30 32.62 -13.69
C GLY A 496 17.16 33.60 -13.40
N LYS A 497 16.81 34.49 -14.33
CA LYS A 497 15.66 35.40 -14.19
C LYS A 497 14.45 34.82 -14.92
N VAL A 498 13.31 34.75 -14.25
CA VAL A 498 12.05 34.25 -14.84
C VAL A 498 10.90 35.13 -14.42
N GLU A 499 10.04 35.52 -15.36
CA GLU A 499 8.80 36.22 -15.07
C GLU A 499 7.60 35.41 -15.58
N LEU A 500 6.78 34.93 -14.64
CA LEU A 500 5.57 34.17 -14.89
C LEU A 500 4.38 35.10 -14.76
N ARG A 501 3.51 35.14 -15.77
CA ARG A 501 2.31 35.98 -15.81
C ARG A 501 1.07 35.12 -15.95
N PHE A 502 0.07 35.39 -15.13
CA PHE A 502 -1.22 34.72 -15.13
C PHE A 502 -2.35 35.75 -15.19
N ASN A 503 -3.35 35.49 -16.02
CA ASN A 503 -4.60 36.25 -15.97
C ASN A 503 -5.45 35.76 -14.81
N LEU A 504 -6.11 36.69 -14.12
CA LEU A 504 -7.05 36.45 -13.04
C LEU A 504 -8.46 36.87 -13.47
N ALA A 505 -9.40 35.92 -13.49
CA ALA A 505 -10.81 36.24 -13.74
C ALA A 505 -11.57 36.66 -12.46
N LYS A 506 -10.96 36.48 -11.29
CA LYS A 506 -11.53 36.74 -9.96
C LYS A 506 -10.44 37.31 -9.06
N SER A 507 -10.82 38.06 -8.04
CA SER A 507 -9.91 38.42 -6.94
C SER A 507 -9.57 37.17 -6.14
N LEU A 508 -8.29 36.81 -6.13
CA LEU A 508 -7.77 35.63 -5.47
C LEU A 508 -6.67 36.00 -4.48
N SER A 509 -6.59 35.20 -3.43
CA SER A 509 -5.46 35.18 -2.54
C SER A 509 -4.48 34.12 -2.99
N VAL A 510 -3.19 34.46 -3.07
CA VAL A 510 -2.19 33.61 -3.71
C VAL A 510 -0.94 33.55 -2.85
N LEU A 511 -0.40 32.35 -2.69
CA LEU A 511 0.90 32.07 -2.09
C LEU A 511 1.78 31.33 -3.09
N GLN A 512 3.09 31.45 -2.91
CA GLN A 512 4.08 30.79 -3.74
C GLN A 512 5.13 30.11 -2.88
N ASN A 513 5.71 29.03 -3.38
CA ASN A 513 6.77 28.30 -2.70
C ASN A 513 7.82 27.84 -3.73
N LEU A 514 9.08 28.17 -3.48
CA LEU A 514 10.21 27.78 -4.32
C LEU A 514 11.10 26.80 -3.56
N ARG A 515 11.34 25.62 -4.15
CA ARG A 515 12.22 24.56 -3.61
C ARG A 515 13.36 24.22 -4.55
N SER A 516 14.46 23.74 -3.98
CA SER A 516 15.61 23.18 -4.67
C SER A 516 16.24 22.07 -3.83
N ASN A 517 16.90 21.10 -4.46
CA ASN A 517 17.63 20.05 -3.74
C ASN A 517 18.87 20.57 -3.00
N SER A 518 19.48 21.66 -3.49
CA SER A 518 20.78 22.13 -3.01
C SER A 518 20.70 23.36 -2.10
N LEU A 519 19.55 24.01 -2.02
CA LEU A 519 19.39 25.29 -1.33
C LEU A 519 18.24 25.23 -0.34
N ASP A 520 18.45 25.85 0.82
CA ASP A 520 17.45 25.93 1.88
C ASP A 520 16.26 26.81 1.47
N GLU A 521 15.06 26.40 1.87
CA GLU A 521 13.82 27.08 1.49
C GLU A 521 13.74 28.52 2.00
N LEU A 522 14.33 28.84 3.16
CA LEU A 522 14.35 30.20 3.69
C LEU A 522 15.20 31.13 2.83
N LEU A 523 16.31 30.61 2.28
CA LEU A 523 17.11 31.37 1.32
C LEU A 523 16.28 31.66 0.07
N LEU A 524 15.62 30.63 -0.46
CA LEU A 524 14.79 30.71 -1.68
C LEU A 524 13.58 31.62 -1.53
N SER A 525 13.05 31.80 -0.32
CA SER A 525 11.94 32.74 -0.05
C SER A 525 12.24 34.19 -0.46
N LYS A 526 13.52 34.59 -0.50
CA LYS A 526 13.94 35.91 -0.98
C LYS A 526 14.22 35.95 -2.48
N HIS A 527 14.13 34.83 -3.18
CA HIS A 527 14.40 34.74 -4.63
C HIS A 527 13.10 34.70 -5.46
N THR A 528 11.99 35.01 -4.80
CA THR A 528 10.64 35.01 -5.35
C THR A 528 9.92 36.31 -5.01
N LEU A 529 9.23 36.89 -5.99
CA LEU A 529 8.42 38.08 -5.84
C LEU A 529 7.06 37.87 -6.51
N LEU A 530 6.01 37.82 -5.69
CA LEU A 530 4.62 37.79 -6.14
C LEU A 530 4.05 39.22 -6.13
N ARG A 531 3.42 39.62 -7.24
CA ARG A 531 2.69 40.90 -7.34
C ARG A 531 1.45 40.76 -8.21
N THR A 532 0.52 41.68 -8.01
CA THR A 532 -0.69 41.79 -8.82
C THR A 532 -0.73 43.16 -9.48
N GLU A 533 -0.90 43.20 -10.80
CA GLU A 533 -0.99 44.40 -11.62
C GLU A 533 -2.31 44.35 -12.41
N GLY A 534 -3.35 45.03 -11.91
CA GLY A 534 -4.71 44.92 -12.48
C GLY A 534 -5.24 43.49 -12.35
N ASP A 535 -5.64 42.90 -13.47
CA ASP A 535 -6.15 41.52 -13.55
C ASP A 535 -5.03 40.50 -13.85
N GLU A 536 -3.75 40.88 -13.68
CA GLU A 536 -2.60 39.99 -13.88
C GLU A 536 -1.87 39.71 -12.56
N MET A 537 -1.67 38.42 -12.28
CA MET A 537 -0.72 37.95 -11.28
C MET A 537 0.65 37.74 -11.92
N ILE A 538 1.69 38.25 -11.31
CA ILE A 538 3.07 38.14 -11.80
C ILE A 538 3.97 37.55 -10.70
N VAL A 539 4.64 36.45 -11.02
CA VAL A 539 5.67 35.81 -10.18
C VAL A 539 7.02 36.01 -10.83
N SER A 540 7.88 36.81 -10.20
CA SER A 540 9.26 37.03 -10.63
C SER A 540 10.24 36.21 -9.79
N LEU A 541 11.17 35.55 -10.46
CA LEU A 541 12.19 34.72 -9.85
C LEU A 541 13.57 35.25 -10.20
N ARG A 542 14.49 35.21 -9.22
CA ARG A 542 15.92 35.52 -9.38
C ARG A 542 16.72 34.36 -8.80
N LEU A 543 16.97 33.32 -9.58
CA LEU A 543 17.55 32.07 -9.11
C LEU A 543 19.05 32.26 -8.80
N PRO A 544 19.51 31.93 -7.58
CA PRO A 544 20.87 32.27 -7.13
C PRO A 544 21.97 31.39 -7.73
N THR A 545 21.65 30.15 -8.11
CA THR A 545 22.61 29.22 -8.73
C THR A 545 21.97 28.44 -9.88
N GLY A 546 22.80 27.84 -10.73
CA GLY A 546 22.34 26.83 -11.69
C GLY A 546 21.79 25.60 -10.95
N GLY A 547 20.82 24.91 -11.56
CA GLY A 547 20.14 23.76 -10.98
C GLY A 547 18.64 23.72 -11.32
N ASP A 548 17.97 22.69 -10.79
CA ASP A 548 16.52 22.49 -10.95
C ASP A 548 15.78 23.04 -9.71
N TYR A 549 14.68 23.76 -9.98
CA TYR A 549 13.83 24.38 -8.97
C TYR A 549 12.36 24.00 -9.16
N ALA A 550 11.63 23.77 -8.08
CA ALA A 550 10.18 23.59 -8.08
C ALA A 550 9.50 24.87 -7.62
N LEU A 551 8.67 25.49 -8.46
CA LEU A 551 7.77 26.56 -8.04
C LEU A 551 6.35 25.99 -7.88
N LYS A 552 5.78 26.12 -6.70
CA LYS A 552 4.37 25.81 -6.40
C LYS A 552 3.58 27.08 -6.17
N LEU A 553 2.36 27.11 -6.69
CA LEU A 553 1.39 28.18 -6.46
C LEU A 553 0.18 27.60 -5.73
N PHE A 554 -0.26 28.31 -4.70
CA PHE A 554 -1.46 28.00 -3.93
C PHE A 554 -2.41 29.18 -4.03
N ALA A 555 -3.70 28.92 -4.24
CA ALA A 555 -4.65 30.02 -4.39
C ALA A 555 -6.07 29.65 -3.98
N ASP A 556 -6.78 30.62 -3.42
CA ASP A 556 -8.22 30.52 -3.15
C ASP A 556 -8.91 31.90 -3.23
N GLY A 557 -10.24 31.94 -3.10
CA GLY A 557 -11.02 33.18 -3.16
C GLY A 557 -10.60 34.20 -2.09
N GLU A 558 -10.62 35.50 -2.42
CA GLU A 558 -10.28 36.54 -1.43
C GLU A 558 -11.13 36.41 -0.16
N GLY A 559 -10.46 36.27 0.99
CA GLY A 559 -11.11 36.13 2.31
C GLY A 559 -11.30 34.69 2.80
N SER A 560 -10.95 33.67 2.01
CA SER A 560 -10.85 32.27 2.46
C SER A 560 -9.91 32.13 3.66
N GLU A 561 -10.27 31.27 4.61
CA GLU A 561 -9.47 30.94 5.79
C GLU A 561 -9.10 29.45 5.74
N GLY A 562 -7.93 29.10 6.27
CA GLY A 562 -7.35 27.76 6.23
C GLY A 562 -6.33 27.57 5.11
N ASP A 563 -6.00 26.31 4.83
CA ASP A 563 -5.00 25.92 3.84
C ASP A 563 -5.45 26.29 2.42
N LEU A 564 -4.58 27.01 1.70
CA LEU A 564 -4.78 27.27 0.29
C LEU A 564 -4.40 26.01 -0.49
N PRO A 565 -5.26 25.52 -1.38
CA PRO A 565 -4.94 24.33 -2.14
C PRO A 565 -3.94 24.64 -3.26
N ASN A 566 -3.15 23.62 -3.62
CA ASN A 566 -2.14 23.72 -4.66
C ASN A 566 -2.82 23.81 -6.04
N VAL A 567 -2.56 24.87 -6.79
CA VAL A 567 -3.25 25.16 -8.05
C VAL A 567 -2.35 25.02 -9.28
N CYS A 568 -1.03 25.16 -9.14
CA CYS A 568 -0.10 25.09 -10.26
C CYS A 568 1.34 24.79 -9.81
N ASN A 569 2.07 24.00 -10.58
CA ASN A 569 3.48 23.66 -10.31
C ASN A 569 4.35 23.78 -11.56
N TYR A 570 5.53 24.39 -11.46
CA TYR A 570 6.52 24.48 -12.55
C TYR A 570 7.88 23.93 -12.14
N LEU A 571 8.47 23.13 -13.02
CA LEU A 571 9.88 22.76 -12.94
C LEU A 571 10.71 23.78 -13.73
N ILE A 572 11.61 24.49 -13.05
CA ILE A 572 12.42 25.54 -13.62
C ILE A 572 13.87 25.08 -13.66
N LYS A 573 14.43 24.98 -14.86
CA LYS A 573 15.80 24.57 -15.12
C LYS A 573 16.66 25.81 -15.32
N CYS A 574 17.52 26.11 -14.36
CA CYS A 574 18.47 27.19 -14.44
C CYS A 574 19.81 26.66 -14.94
N LEU A 575 20.21 27.02 -16.16
CA LEU A 575 21.50 26.60 -16.72
C LEU A 575 22.67 27.30 -16.02
N LYS A 576 22.49 28.59 -15.71
CA LYS A 576 23.45 29.43 -15.01
C LYS A 576 22.70 30.59 -14.35
N ALA A 577 23.12 30.96 -13.15
CA ALA A 577 22.70 32.21 -12.52
C ALA A 577 23.63 33.35 -12.94
N ASP A 578 23.05 34.46 -13.35
CA ASP A 578 23.79 35.68 -13.60
C ASP A 578 24.24 36.36 -12.29
N GLU A 579 25.27 37.20 -12.34
CA GLU A 579 25.75 37.96 -11.16
C GLU A 579 24.67 38.91 -10.62
N GLU A 580 23.71 39.29 -11.47
CA GLU A 580 22.57 40.16 -11.14
C GLU A 580 21.36 39.41 -10.53
N CYS A 581 21.45 38.11 -10.25
CA CYS A 581 20.40 37.35 -9.56
C CYS A 581 20.44 37.57 -8.04
N GLU A 582 20.61 38.82 -7.63
CA GLU A 582 20.56 39.20 -6.22
C GLU A 582 19.17 38.92 -5.64
N ALA A 583 19.16 38.44 -4.39
CA ALA A 583 17.93 38.25 -3.65
C ALA A 583 17.12 39.55 -3.61
N PHE A 584 15.80 39.43 -3.56
CA PHE A 584 14.94 40.56 -3.23
C PHE A 584 15.11 40.95 -1.76
N PRO A 585 14.83 42.21 -1.39
CA PRO A 585 14.71 42.60 0.02
C PRO A 585 13.68 41.72 0.75
N LYS A 586 13.82 41.59 2.07
CA LYS A 586 12.92 40.75 2.85
C LYS A 586 11.51 41.33 2.83
N MET A 587 10.61 40.62 2.14
CA MET A 587 9.19 40.92 2.04
C MET A 587 8.38 39.88 2.80
N HIS A 588 7.21 40.28 3.27
CA HIS A 588 6.24 39.37 3.87
C HIS A 588 5.74 38.38 2.80
N GLU A 589 5.92 37.08 3.06
CA GLU A 589 5.59 35.96 2.15
C GLU A 589 6.13 36.07 0.71
N GLY A 590 7.17 36.89 0.49
CA GLY A 590 7.69 37.16 -0.84
C GLY A 590 6.67 37.86 -1.75
N ALA A 591 5.70 38.59 -1.19
CA ALA A 591 4.64 39.27 -1.91
C ALA A 591 4.68 40.80 -1.70
N VAL A 592 4.19 41.54 -2.69
CA VAL A 592 3.95 42.99 -2.62
C VAL A 592 2.49 43.31 -2.82
N GLY A 593 2.07 44.42 -2.22
CA GLY A 593 0.71 44.91 -2.23
C GLY A 593 -0.03 44.61 -0.92
N LYS A 594 -1.36 44.63 -1.05
CA LYS A 594 -2.32 44.52 0.07
C LYS A 594 -2.40 43.08 0.59
N SER A 595 -2.38 42.93 1.91
CA SER A 595 -2.65 41.69 2.63
C SER A 595 -4.14 41.35 2.69
N HIS A 596 -4.47 40.06 2.78
CA HIS A 596 -5.83 39.57 3.02
C HIS A 596 -6.45 40.10 4.33
N LEU A 597 -5.65 40.42 5.34
CA LEU A 597 -6.11 40.94 6.63
C LEU A 597 -6.39 42.45 6.62
N ALA A 598 -5.84 43.20 5.67
CA ALA A 598 -5.91 44.67 5.64
C ALA A 598 -7.37 45.16 5.65
N SER A 599 -8.22 44.58 4.79
CA SER A 599 -9.64 44.92 4.73
C SER A 599 -10.41 44.49 5.98
N LYS A 600 -10.10 43.33 6.55
CA LYS A 600 -10.74 42.83 7.78
C LYS A 600 -10.46 43.75 8.98
N LEU A 601 -9.25 44.30 9.04
CA LEU A 601 -8.83 45.25 10.07
C LEU A 601 -9.20 46.70 9.73
N GLY A 602 -9.82 46.97 8.57
CA GLY A 602 -10.24 48.32 8.21
C GLY A 602 -9.07 49.27 7.90
N VAL A 603 -7.93 48.75 7.46
CA VAL A 603 -6.77 49.54 7.01
C VAL A 603 -6.69 49.53 5.48
N VAL A 604 -6.58 50.71 4.87
CA VAL A 604 -6.54 50.88 3.41
C VAL A 604 -5.30 51.69 3.02
N ALA A 605 -4.45 51.14 2.15
CA ALA A 605 -3.36 51.88 1.53
C ALA A 605 -3.93 52.83 0.46
N LEU A 606 -3.54 54.11 0.49
CA LEU A 606 -4.01 55.09 -0.49
C LEU A 606 -3.24 55.00 -1.82
N ASP A 607 -2.00 54.51 -1.77
CA ASP A 607 -1.25 54.05 -2.94
C ASP A 607 -1.30 52.52 -3.00
N ASN A 608 -1.64 51.96 -4.15
CA ASN A 608 -1.66 50.51 -4.35
C ASN A 608 -0.59 50.06 -5.35
N SER A 609 0.39 50.92 -5.64
CA SER A 609 1.49 50.61 -6.53
C SER A 609 2.38 49.52 -5.90
N PRO A 610 2.52 48.34 -6.53
CA PRO A 610 3.32 47.25 -5.96
C PRO A 610 4.82 47.59 -5.88
N ILE A 611 5.28 48.43 -6.80
CA ILE A 611 6.66 48.91 -6.89
C ILE A 611 6.65 50.43 -6.93
N VAL A 612 7.40 51.06 -6.03
CA VAL A 612 7.53 52.51 -5.94
C VAL A 612 8.95 52.94 -6.28
N LYS A 613 9.11 53.99 -7.09
CA LYS A 613 10.41 54.48 -7.57
C LYS A 613 10.63 55.94 -7.18
N PRO A 614 11.08 56.23 -5.94
CA PRO A 614 11.35 57.59 -5.51
C PRO A 614 12.59 58.16 -6.22
N THR A 615 12.49 59.38 -6.74
CA THR A 615 13.57 60.01 -7.54
C THR A 615 14.56 60.82 -6.70
N ASP A 616 14.16 61.28 -5.52
CA ASP A 616 14.97 62.13 -4.63
C ASP A 616 15.41 61.42 -3.34
N GLY A 617 15.16 60.11 -3.25
CA GLY A 617 15.43 59.29 -2.07
C GLY A 617 14.40 59.44 -0.96
N LYS A 618 13.34 60.23 -1.12
CA LYS A 618 12.27 60.38 -0.13
C LYS A 618 11.01 59.68 -0.59
N LEU A 619 10.35 59.00 0.34
CA LEU A 619 9.09 58.32 0.10
C LEU A 619 8.11 58.66 1.23
N SER A 620 6.88 58.98 0.86
CA SER A 620 5.76 59.11 1.79
C SER A 620 4.64 58.19 1.33
N VAL A 621 4.19 57.27 2.19
CA VAL A 621 3.05 56.39 1.91
C VAL A 621 1.96 56.59 2.95
N ASP A 622 0.72 56.66 2.48
CA ASP A 622 -0.44 56.99 3.31
C ASP A 622 -1.37 55.79 3.50
N PHE A 623 -1.81 55.61 4.73
CA PHE A 623 -2.76 54.56 5.13
C PHE A 623 -3.95 55.18 5.85
N GLN A 624 -5.15 54.88 5.36
CA GLN A 624 -6.39 55.17 6.08
C GLN A 624 -6.65 54.06 7.10
N VAL A 625 -6.71 54.42 8.38
CA VAL A 625 -7.01 53.54 9.51
C VAL A 625 -8.40 53.89 10.03
N ASN A 626 -9.36 52.98 9.87
CA ASN A 626 -10.76 53.24 10.22
C ASN A 626 -11.15 52.82 11.65
N ASP A 627 -10.28 52.09 12.35
CA ASP A 627 -10.50 51.60 13.70
C ASP A 627 -9.54 52.29 14.69
N GLU A 628 -10.10 52.98 15.69
CA GLU A 628 -9.33 53.71 16.71
C GLU A 628 -8.58 52.77 17.68
N GLU A 629 -8.94 51.48 17.73
CA GLU A 629 -8.23 50.45 18.50
C GLU A 629 -6.96 49.95 17.81
N LEU A 630 -6.69 50.38 16.57
CA LEU A 630 -5.54 49.94 15.80
C LEU A 630 -4.36 50.92 15.81
N GLU A 631 -3.17 50.34 15.97
CA GLU A 631 -1.89 51.02 15.80
C GLU A 631 -1.14 50.34 14.66
N ILE A 632 -0.66 51.12 13.68
CA ILE A 632 0.17 50.58 12.60
C ILE A 632 1.65 50.92 12.77
N PHE A 633 2.51 50.02 12.31
CA PHE A 633 3.97 50.06 12.40
C PHE A 633 4.58 49.70 11.06
N ALA A 634 5.82 50.12 10.83
CA ALA A 634 6.55 49.77 9.63
C ALA A 634 7.94 49.19 9.94
N GLU A 635 8.36 48.24 9.10
CA GLU A 635 9.71 47.72 9.01
C GLU A 635 10.27 48.02 7.62
N LEU A 636 11.50 48.56 7.57
CA LEU A 636 12.23 48.78 6.33
C LEU A 636 13.40 47.79 6.25
N THR A 637 13.45 47.02 5.18
CA THR A 637 14.50 46.03 4.93
C THR A 637 15.24 46.30 3.62
N SER A 638 16.50 45.90 3.54
CA SER A 638 17.30 45.93 2.32
C SER A 638 18.40 44.89 2.42
N ASN A 639 18.89 44.40 1.27
CA ASN A 639 20.06 43.53 1.23
C ASN A 639 21.38 44.31 1.30
N ASN A 640 21.33 45.64 1.09
CA ASN A 640 22.51 46.49 0.98
C ASN A 640 22.85 47.26 2.26
N TYR A 641 21.96 47.26 3.26
CA TYR A 641 22.06 48.10 4.46
C TYR A 641 21.79 47.30 5.73
N GLN A 642 22.43 47.68 6.84
CA GLN A 642 22.20 47.02 8.12
C GLN A 642 20.81 47.35 8.67
N PRO A 643 20.08 46.36 9.23
CA PRO A 643 18.75 46.59 9.79
C PRO A 643 18.70 47.71 10.86
N GLY A 644 19.77 47.88 11.64
CA GLY A 644 19.87 48.96 12.64
C GLY A 644 19.95 50.36 12.03
N ASP A 645 20.58 50.51 10.86
CA ASP A 645 20.69 51.79 10.15
C ASP A 645 19.33 52.18 9.54
N LEU A 646 18.61 51.20 8.99
CA LEU A 646 17.28 51.38 8.42
C LEU A 646 16.21 51.70 9.47
N PHE A 647 16.34 51.16 10.68
CA PHE A 647 15.37 51.34 11.78
C PHE A 647 15.06 52.81 12.07
N ASN A 648 16.04 53.70 11.94
CA ASN A 648 15.87 55.12 12.27
C ASN A 648 15.36 55.99 11.13
N LEU A 649 15.23 55.44 9.91
CA LEU A 649 14.87 56.17 8.70
C LEU A 649 13.36 56.33 8.49
N ILE A 650 12.56 55.65 9.32
CA ILE A 650 11.10 55.71 9.27
C ILE A 650 10.60 56.77 10.25
N ASP A 651 9.81 57.72 9.76
CA ASP A 651 8.98 58.60 10.58
C ASP A 651 7.50 58.34 10.34
N LYS A 652 6.67 58.67 11.33
CA LYS A 652 5.22 58.44 11.29
C LYS A 652 4.50 59.73 11.66
N ARG A 653 3.62 60.18 10.77
CA ARG A 653 2.72 61.31 11.00
C ARG A 653 1.28 60.83 10.98
N ILE A 654 0.44 61.45 11.79
CA ILE A 654 -1.01 61.21 11.79
C ILE A 654 -1.66 62.54 11.49
N ASP A 655 -2.64 62.53 10.59
CA ASP A 655 -3.37 63.73 10.23
C ASP A 655 -4.23 64.26 11.38
N ASN A 656 -4.73 65.49 11.25
CA ASN A 656 -5.54 66.12 12.30
C ASN A 656 -6.86 65.37 12.58
N SER A 657 -7.33 64.55 11.63
CA SER A 657 -8.54 63.74 11.82
C SER A 657 -8.28 62.43 12.55
N GLY A 658 -7.01 62.03 12.72
CA GLY A 658 -6.62 60.76 13.31
C GLY A 658 -6.79 59.55 12.39
N LYS A 659 -7.28 59.75 11.15
CA LYS A 659 -7.68 58.67 10.23
C LYS A 659 -6.62 58.32 9.20
N ILE A 660 -5.71 59.25 8.89
CA ILE A 660 -4.65 59.01 7.91
C ILE A 660 -3.32 58.96 8.66
N THR A 661 -2.64 57.83 8.53
CA THR A 661 -1.27 57.65 9.00
C THR A 661 -0.33 57.65 7.80
N THR A 662 0.64 58.56 7.80
CA THR A 662 1.70 58.65 6.80
C THR A 662 2.99 58.10 7.37
N PHE A 663 3.67 57.22 6.62
CA PHE A 663 5.06 56.87 6.87
C PHE A 663 5.97 57.65 5.92
N ASP A 664 6.85 58.48 6.48
CA ASP A 664 7.89 59.18 5.73
C ASP A 664 9.21 58.43 5.88
N ILE A 665 9.87 58.17 4.76
CA ILE A 665 11.09 57.36 4.69
C ILE A 665 12.15 58.15 3.94
N ASP A 666 13.32 58.32 4.56
CA ASP A 666 14.49 58.95 3.96
C ASP A 666 15.51 57.86 3.62
N LEU A 667 15.59 57.47 2.35
CA LEU A 667 16.37 56.33 1.90
C LEU A 667 17.86 56.69 1.82
N PRO A 668 18.75 55.80 2.29
CA PRO A 668 20.17 56.12 2.47
C PRO A 668 20.95 56.19 1.15
N GLY A 669 20.45 55.57 0.08
CA GLY A 669 21.15 55.47 -1.20
C GLY A 669 20.52 54.48 -2.18
N LYS A 670 21.25 54.18 -3.26
CA LYS A 670 20.75 53.38 -4.39
C LYS A 670 20.54 51.93 -3.95
N GLY A 671 19.41 51.35 -4.33
CA GLY A 671 19.14 49.93 -4.15
C GLY A 671 17.66 49.63 -3.98
N GLU A 672 17.37 48.34 -3.78
CA GLU A 672 16.04 47.83 -3.49
C GLU A 672 15.81 47.80 -1.97
N PHE A 673 14.63 48.23 -1.56
CA PHE A 673 14.16 48.18 -0.17
C PHE A 673 12.75 47.58 -0.13
N ALA A 674 12.38 46.93 0.97
CA ALA A 674 11.01 46.54 1.22
C ALA A 674 10.47 47.25 2.46
N LEU A 675 9.29 47.87 2.33
CA LEU A 675 8.54 48.45 3.43
C LEU A 675 7.39 47.51 3.80
N ASN A 676 7.54 46.79 4.91
CA ASN A 676 6.49 45.93 5.45
C ASN A 676 5.69 46.69 6.51
N VAL A 677 4.37 46.76 6.36
CA VAL A 677 3.47 47.48 7.25
C VAL A 677 2.59 46.50 8.02
N PHE A 678 2.54 46.68 9.33
CA PHE A 678 1.83 45.81 10.27
C PHE A 678 0.84 46.61 11.12
N ALA A 679 -0.25 45.99 11.55
CA ALA A 679 -1.19 46.52 12.51
C ALA A 679 -1.13 45.73 13.83
N LYS A 680 -1.54 46.39 14.92
CA LYS A 680 -1.69 45.85 16.26
C LYS A 680 -2.97 46.40 16.87
N LYS A 681 -3.80 45.55 17.46
CA LYS A 681 -4.93 45.98 18.30
C LYS A 681 -4.41 46.35 19.69
N LYS A 682 -4.85 47.48 20.25
CA LYS A 682 -4.49 47.91 21.61
C LYS A 682 -4.89 46.88 22.67
N SER A 683 -5.94 46.11 22.43
CA SER A 683 -6.46 45.06 23.32
C SER A 683 -5.68 43.75 23.32
N THR A 684 -4.97 43.39 22.24
CA THR A 684 -4.38 42.05 22.06
C THR A 684 -2.90 41.95 22.44
N GLY A 685 -2.35 42.96 23.14
CA GLY A 685 -0.96 42.94 23.58
C GLY A 685 0.05 43.09 22.42
N ASN A 686 1.00 42.16 22.31
CA ASN A 686 2.19 42.28 21.44
C ASN A 686 2.06 41.56 20.07
N LYS A 687 0.84 41.31 19.61
CA LYS A 687 0.57 40.63 18.32
C LYS A 687 0.63 41.60 17.14
N LEU A 688 1.22 41.15 16.03
CA LEU A 688 1.28 41.90 14.77
C LEU A 688 0.53 41.19 13.65
N TYR A 689 -0.20 41.97 12.86
CA TYR A 689 -0.93 41.52 11.67
C TYR A 689 -0.37 42.24 10.46
N HIS A 690 0.15 41.53 9.47
CA HIS A 690 0.62 42.16 8.24
C HIS A 690 -0.54 42.79 7.43
N ILE A 691 -0.28 43.98 6.87
CA ILE A 691 -1.27 44.80 6.16
C ILE A 691 -0.88 45.07 4.71
N HIS A 692 0.37 45.45 4.47
CA HIS A 692 0.81 45.83 3.12
C HIS A 692 2.33 45.75 3.01
N THR A 693 2.83 45.43 1.83
CA THR A 693 4.27 45.49 1.52
C THR A 693 4.50 46.27 0.23
N TYR A 694 5.44 47.22 0.25
CA TYR A 694 5.93 47.88 -0.96
C TYR A 694 7.35 47.42 -1.29
N LEU A 695 7.63 47.16 -2.57
CA LEU A 695 8.99 47.12 -3.08
C LEU A 695 9.38 48.52 -3.55
N ILE A 696 10.50 49.03 -3.04
CA ILE A 696 11.00 50.37 -3.33
C ILE A 696 12.30 50.23 -4.10
N ASP A 697 12.33 50.74 -5.32
CA ASP A 697 13.52 50.76 -6.18
C ASP A 697 14.04 52.20 -6.26
N ASN A 698 15.08 52.50 -5.47
CA ASN A 698 15.63 53.83 -5.36
C ASN A 698 16.88 53.97 -6.25
N GLU A 699 16.83 54.89 -7.21
CA GLU A 699 17.94 55.14 -8.14
C GLU A 699 18.93 56.21 -7.64
N SER A 700 18.69 56.85 -6.49
CA SER A 700 19.50 57.97 -6.00
C SER A 700 20.91 57.58 -5.51
N SER A 701 21.94 58.24 -6.03
CA SER A 701 23.36 57.91 -5.85
C SER A 701 23.99 58.47 -4.57
N LYS A 702 23.59 57.94 -3.41
CA LYS A 702 24.34 58.05 -2.14
C LYS A 702 24.83 56.65 -1.72
N GLY A 703 26.05 56.58 -1.18
CA GLY A 703 26.93 55.41 -1.22
C GLY A 703 26.46 54.12 -0.55
N SER A 704 27.22 53.04 -0.80
CA SER A 704 27.00 51.69 -0.26
C SER A 704 28.16 51.22 0.65
N LEU A 705 27.82 50.40 1.63
CA LEU A 705 28.71 49.38 2.20
C LEU A 705 27.86 48.12 2.37
N PRO A 706 28.10 47.04 1.59
CA PRO A 706 27.31 45.82 1.72
C PRO A 706 27.71 45.07 3.00
N LEU A 707 26.71 44.58 3.73
CA LEU A 707 26.93 43.51 4.71
C LEU A 707 25.63 42.73 4.90
N ASN A 708 25.68 41.43 4.63
CA ASN A 708 24.57 40.50 4.83
C ASN A 708 24.67 39.94 6.26
N GLN A 709 23.68 40.23 7.12
CA GLN A 709 23.60 39.62 8.44
C GLN A 709 22.41 38.66 8.44
N SER A 710 22.65 37.39 8.71
CA SER A 710 21.60 36.38 8.84
C SER A 710 20.79 36.63 10.10
N ILE A 711 19.46 36.74 9.96
CA ILE A 711 18.55 36.68 11.11
C ILE A 711 18.65 35.27 11.70
N PRO A 712 18.86 35.10 13.02
CA PRO A 712 18.90 33.77 13.62
C PRO A 712 17.55 33.06 13.46
N ILE A 713 17.63 31.80 13.06
CA ILE A 713 16.48 30.92 12.81
C ILE A 713 16.54 29.77 13.81
N PHE A 714 15.41 29.49 14.45
CA PHE A 714 15.26 28.38 15.38
C PHE A 714 14.22 27.42 14.82
N SER A 715 14.55 26.13 14.78
CA SER A 715 13.69 25.08 14.23
C SER A 715 13.33 24.08 15.33
N SER A 716 12.07 23.66 15.43
CA SER A 716 11.64 22.63 16.38
C SER A 716 10.53 21.75 15.81
N GLU A 717 10.65 20.44 15.99
CA GLU A 717 9.53 19.51 15.81
C GLU A 717 8.65 19.52 17.06
N ILE A 718 7.35 19.51 16.84
CA ILE A 718 6.33 19.64 17.89
C ILE A 718 5.40 18.44 17.78
N PHE A 719 5.19 17.75 18.90
CA PHE A 719 4.25 16.62 19.01
C PHE A 719 3.05 16.94 19.91
N LYS A 720 3.10 18.09 20.62
CA LYS A 720 2.06 18.57 21.51
C LYS A 720 1.30 19.72 20.85
N ASP A 721 0.07 19.95 21.27
CA ASP A 721 -0.76 20.99 20.65
C ASP A 721 -0.41 22.39 21.13
N THR A 722 0.51 22.53 22.09
CA THR A 722 0.92 23.84 22.63
C THR A 722 2.42 23.92 22.90
N LEU A 723 3.01 25.11 22.71
CA LEU A 723 4.40 25.43 23.06
C LEU A 723 4.50 26.81 23.71
N ASP A 724 5.25 26.88 24.82
CA ASP A 724 5.59 28.14 25.47
C ASP A 724 7.02 28.56 25.12
N ILE A 725 7.17 29.78 24.58
CA ILE A 725 8.47 30.41 24.31
C ILE A 725 8.67 31.58 25.26
N CYS A 726 9.71 31.52 26.09
CA CYS A 726 10.09 32.61 26.98
C CYS A 726 11.17 33.48 26.33
N LEU A 727 10.89 34.76 26.12
CA LEU A 727 11.90 35.75 25.75
C LEU A 727 12.10 36.77 26.89
N PRO A 728 13.34 37.21 27.18
CA PRO A 728 13.58 38.24 28.18
C PRO A 728 12.83 39.54 27.82
N ALA A 729 12.10 40.12 28.77
CA ALA A 729 11.56 41.46 28.62
C ALA A 729 12.71 42.46 28.79
N ASN A 730 13.41 42.73 27.70
CA ASN A 730 14.38 43.80 27.63
C ASN A 730 13.69 45.17 27.78
N ARG A 731 14.46 46.26 27.88
CA ARG A 731 13.95 47.64 27.93
C ARG A 731 13.21 48.11 26.65
N VAL A 732 13.01 47.22 25.67
CA VAL A 732 12.46 47.52 24.35
C VAL A 732 11.24 46.60 24.11
N PRO A 733 10.09 47.14 23.67
CA PRO A 733 8.93 46.33 23.29
C PRO A 733 9.28 45.24 22.27
N VAL A 734 8.79 44.03 22.52
CA VAL A 734 8.94 42.87 21.63
C VAL A 734 7.56 42.48 21.12
N TYR A 735 7.48 42.24 19.82
CA TYR A 735 6.27 41.85 19.11
C TYR A 735 6.50 40.54 18.37
N ALA A 736 5.43 39.84 18.04
CA ALA A 736 5.53 38.68 17.16
C ALA A 736 4.31 38.53 16.25
N GLU A 737 4.57 37.87 15.13
CA GLU A 737 3.60 37.42 14.16
C GLU A 737 3.72 35.90 14.05
N PHE A 738 2.59 35.19 14.14
CA PHE A 738 2.53 33.74 14.04
C PHE A 738 1.65 33.32 12.87
N GLN A 739 2.14 32.39 12.05
CA GLN A 739 1.52 31.99 10.80
C GLN A 739 1.66 30.49 10.58
N ARG A 740 0.67 29.91 9.91
CA ARG A 740 0.76 28.57 9.32
C ARG A 740 1.12 28.71 7.83
N LYS A 741 2.06 27.90 7.37
CA LYS A 741 2.55 27.93 6.00
C LYS A 741 1.48 27.42 5.02
N ASN A 742 1.43 28.01 3.83
CA ASN A 742 0.45 27.71 2.78
C ASN A 742 -1.02 27.92 3.21
N ALA A 743 -1.26 28.64 4.31
CA ALA A 743 -2.59 28.90 4.85
C ALA A 743 -2.87 30.40 4.95
N GLN A 744 -4.14 30.78 4.97
CA GLN A 744 -4.58 32.15 5.22
C GLN A 744 -5.58 32.22 6.35
N GLY A 745 -5.64 33.35 7.05
CA GLY A 745 -6.58 33.53 8.16
C GLY A 745 -6.44 32.53 9.32
N PHE A 746 -5.41 31.68 9.33
CA PHE A 746 -5.10 30.83 10.48
C PHE A 746 -4.54 31.74 11.57
N ASP A 747 -5.45 32.20 12.40
CA ASP A 747 -5.34 33.40 13.21
C ASP A 747 -4.13 33.43 14.15
N ASN A 748 -3.55 34.63 14.28
CA ASN A 748 -2.79 35.09 15.46
C ASN A 748 -3.58 34.93 16.79
N GLU A 749 -4.79 34.35 16.81
CA GLU A 749 -5.58 33.99 17.99
C GLU A 749 -5.08 32.71 18.66
N ASN A 750 -4.51 31.76 17.91
CA ASN A 750 -3.82 30.55 18.40
C ASN A 750 -2.44 30.86 19.02
N PHE A 751 -2.27 32.10 19.43
CA PHE A 751 -1.04 32.68 19.93
C PHE A 751 -1.46 33.66 21.02
N SER A 752 -0.85 33.64 22.20
CA SER A 752 -1.09 34.68 23.20
C SER A 752 0.20 35.11 23.86
N VAL A 753 0.26 36.38 24.25
CA VAL A 753 1.44 36.95 24.91
C VAL A 753 1.06 37.35 26.32
N GLN A 754 1.75 36.76 27.30
CA GLN A 754 1.59 37.07 28.71
C GLN A 754 2.89 37.62 29.29
N LEU A 755 2.77 38.61 30.17
CA LEU A 755 3.90 39.12 30.94
C LEU A 755 4.09 38.25 32.18
N ASN A 756 5.20 37.50 32.24
CA ASN A 756 5.56 36.69 33.40
C ASN A 756 6.81 37.28 34.07
N GLY A 757 6.59 38.17 35.05
CA GLY A 757 7.67 38.87 35.76
C GLY A 757 8.47 39.80 34.84
N LYS A 758 9.72 39.41 34.53
CA LYS A 758 10.62 40.14 33.60
C LYS A 758 10.73 39.50 32.21
N ASN A 759 9.85 38.56 31.87
CA ASN A 759 9.89 37.86 30.58
C ASN A 759 8.57 38.00 29.82
N ASN A 760 8.65 38.07 28.50
CA ASN A 760 7.51 37.88 27.60
C ASN A 760 7.35 36.37 27.38
N LEU A 761 6.21 35.82 27.79
CA LEU A 761 5.82 34.45 27.55
C LEU A 761 4.89 34.40 26.34
N PHE A 762 5.32 33.70 25.31
CA PHE A 762 4.58 33.47 24.09
C PHE A 762 3.98 32.06 24.14
N HIS A 763 2.66 31.97 24.32
CA HIS A 763 1.91 30.72 24.28
C HIS A 763 1.44 30.48 22.85
N LEU A 764 1.88 29.39 22.23
CA LEU A 764 1.54 29.00 20.86
C LEU A 764 0.66 27.76 20.89
N GLU A 765 -0.40 27.74 20.09
CA GLU A 765 -1.31 26.62 19.88
C GLU A 765 -1.18 26.12 18.44
N PHE A 766 -1.11 24.80 18.27
CA PHE A 766 -0.92 24.10 17.00
C PHE A 766 -2.08 23.12 16.79
N PRO A 767 -3.27 23.61 16.39
CA PRO A 767 -4.46 22.76 16.36
C PRO A 767 -4.48 21.77 15.20
N GLU A 768 -3.63 21.97 14.18
CA GLU A 768 -3.51 21.08 13.02
C GLU A 768 -2.05 20.70 12.75
N ASN A 769 -1.82 19.54 12.13
CA ASN A 769 -0.49 19.17 11.65
C ASN A 769 -0.06 20.09 10.50
N GLY A 770 1.24 20.34 10.41
CA GLY A 770 1.81 21.16 9.35
C GLY A 770 2.97 22.03 9.81
N GLU A 771 3.34 22.95 8.93
CA GLU A 771 4.47 23.85 9.13
C GLU A 771 3.99 25.22 9.60
N TYR A 772 4.62 25.72 10.66
CA TYR A 772 4.30 27.00 11.27
C TYR A 772 5.54 27.87 11.38
N LYS A 773 5.34 29.18 11.42
CA LYS A 773 6.40 30.17 11.51
C LYS A 773 6.01 31.29 12.46
N MET A 774 6.93 31.66 13.36
CA MET A 774 6.80 32.85 14.20
C MET A 774 7.95 33.82 13.93
N ASP A 775 7.64 35.02 13.44
CA ASP A 775 8.60 36.11 13.30
C ASP A 775 8.54 37.02 14.52
N VAL A 776 9.69 37.28 15.14
CA VAL A 776 9.78 38.13 16.34
C VAL A 776 10.49 39.43 16.01
N TYR A 777 9.90 40.54 16.45
CA TYR A 777 10.33 41.90 16.17
C TYR A 777 10.61 42.66 17.47
N LYS A 778 11.63 43.52 17.46
CA LYS A 778 11.76 44.60 18.44
C LYS A 778 11.16 45.87 17.85
N GLY A 779 10.52 46.70 18.66
CA GLY A 779 9.99 47.98 18.21
C GLY A 779 10.17 49.10 19.22
N ASP A 780 9.93 50.34 18.79
CA ASP A 780 10.02 51.53 19.66
C ASP A 780 8.72 51.83 20.43
N GLY A 781 7.69 51.01 20.23
CA GLY A 781 6.37 51.20 20.84
C GLY A 781 5.45 52.12 20.05
N ILE A 782 5.92 52.80 19.00
CA ILE A 782 5.21 53.92 18.39
C ILE A 782 5.08 53.78 16.86
N LYS A 783 6.16 53.43 16.17
CA LYS A 783 6.22 53.50 14.70
C LYS A 783 7.10 52.47 14.02
N ARG A 784 8.17 51.99 14.68
CA ARG A 784 9.22 51.19 14.02
C ARG A 784 9.26 49.77 14.51
N LEU A 785 9.51 48.85 13.59
CA LEU A 785 9.81 47.45 13.84
C LEU A 785 11.16 47.08 13.22
N GLN A 786 11.86 46.15 13.85
CA GLN A 786 13.02 45.46 13.30
C GLN A 786 12.93 44.01 13.73
N GLN A 787 12.93 43.09 12.77
CA GLN A 787 12.96 41.68 13.08
C GLN A 787 14.27 41.26 13.74
N ILE A 788 14.17 40.38 14.74
CA ILE A 788 15.31 39.88 15.52
C ILE A 788 15.54 38.38 15.36
N CYS A 789 14.48 37.58 15.16
CA CYS A 789 14.59 36.14 14.89
C CYS A 789 13.35 35.59 14.18
N THR A 790 13.47 34.35 13.70
CA THR A 790 12.36 33.53 13.19
C THR A 790 12.38 32.18 13.90
N TYR A 791 11.22 31.69 14.33
CA TYR A 791 11.02 30.30 14.74
C TYR A 791 10.23 29.56 13.67
N GLN A 792 10.62 28.32 13.38
CA GLN A 792 9.90 27.39 12.52
C GLN A 792 9.53 26.15 13.32
N PHE A 793 8.29 25.70 13.12
CA PHE A 793 7.74 24.55 13.81
C PHE A 793 7.16 23.55 12.82
N TRP A 794 7.35 22.27 13.08
CA TRP A 794 6.69 21.18 12.35
C TRP A 794 5.84 20.41 13.34
N LYS A 795 4.51 20.57 13.27
CA LYS A 795 3.57 19.78 14.07
C LYS A 795 3.28 18.48 13.35
N ARG A 796 3.59 17.36 14.00
CA ARG A 796 3.27 16.00 13.53
C ARG A 796 2.48 15.25 14.59
N ASP A 797 1.75 14.22 14.17
CA ASP A 797 1.15 13.28 15.12
C ASP A 797 2.22 12.34 15.67
N PRO A 798 2.12 11.94 16.96
CA PRO A 798 3.00 10.92 17.50
C PRO A 798 2.76 9.60 16.76
N TYR A 799 3.84 8.98 16.27
CA TYR A 799 3.80 7.64 15.65
C TYR A 799 2.98 6.66 16.51
N PRO A 800 2.04 5.90 15.92
CA PRO A 800 1.40 4.79 16.62
C PRO A 800 2.36 3.59 16.65
N ASP A 801 3.44 3.69 17.45
CA ASP A 801 4.08 2.58 18.17
C ASP A 801 5.46 3.02 18.71
N GLU A 802 5.55 3.27 20.01
CA GLU A 802 6.49 2.56 20.89
C GLU A 802 6.19 2.90 22.36
N LEU A 803 5.85 1.86 23.11
CA LEU A 803 5.89 1.85 24.57
C LEU A 803 7.33 2.07 25.04
N ASN A 804 7.59 3.20 25.67
CA ASN A 804 8.60 3.28 26.72
C ASN A 804 8.10 4.19 27.86
N PRO A 805 7.72 3.60 29.00
CA PRO A 805 7.69 4.35 30.24
C PRO A 805 8.64 3.70 31.25
N ILE A 806 9.79 4.34 31.50
CA ILE A 806 10.36 4.38 32.84
C ILE A 806 10.76 5.82 33.15
N GLN A 807 10.12 6.33 34.20
CA GLN A 807 10.23 7.67 34.77
C GLN A 807 11.53 7.85 35.57
N GLU A 808 12.03 9.09 35.51
CA GLU A 808 12.57 9.94 36.60
C GLU A 808 13.09 9.30 37.90
N ALA A 809 14.31 9.67 38.26
CA ALA A 809 14.63 10.11 39.62
C ALA A 809 15.83 11.08 39.61
N GLU A 810 15.63 12.21 40.26
CA GLU A 810 16.56 13.31 40.50
C GLU A 810 17.69 12.98 41.50
N GLU A 811 18.59 13.95 41.63
CA GLU A 811 19.49 14.27 42.76
C GLU A 811 20.94 13.76 42.71
N GLY A 812 21.87 14.71 42.73
CA GLY A 812 23.23 14.51 43.22
C GLY A 812 24.32 15.32 42.52
N GLU A 813 24.58 16.52 43.03
CA GLU A 813 25.73 17.38 42.72
C GLU A 813 27.09 16.63 42.75
N THR A 814 28.04 16.99 41.85
CA THR A 814 29.31 17.68 42.19
C THR A 814 30.43 17.51 41.14
N SER A 815 31.09 18.64 40.86
CA SER A 815 32.49 18.84 40.45
C SER A 815 32.97 18.51 39.02
N GLU A 816 33.23 19.61 38.29
CA GLU A 816 34.46 19.97 37.58
C GLU A 816 35.47 18.84 37.21
N LYS A 817 35.78 18.72 35.91
CA LYS A 817 37.01 19.28 35.31
C LYS A 817 37.12 18.97 33.82
N GLU A 818 37.47 20.02 33.08
CA GLU A 818 38.01 20.00 31.73
C GLU A 818 39.21 19.03 31.61
N THR A 819 39.36 18.39 30.45
CA THR A 819 40.57 18.59 29.61
C THR A 819 40.45 17.88 28.25
N GLU A 820 40.93 18.61 27.24
CA GLU A 820 41.06 18.31 25.82
C GLU A 820 41.80 17.00 25.49
N LYS A 821 41.47 16.42 24.32
CA LYS A 821 42.40 16.13 23.18
C LYS A 821 41.66 15.32 22.11
N VAL A 822 41.35 15.88 20.94
CA VAL A 822 42.20 15.99 19.72
C VAL A 822 42.46 14.63 19.02
N LEU A 823 41.71 14.41 17.92
CA LEU A 823 42.02 13.55 16.76
C LEU A 823 43.32 14.03 16.06
N PRO A 824 44.05 13.28 15.18
CA PRO A 824 43.51 12.45 14.08
C PRO A 824 44.39 11.27 13.56
N GLY A 825 43.93 10.57 12.50
CA GLY A 825 44.86 10.08 11.44
C GLY A 825 44.61 8.70 10.79
N VAL A 826 43.91 8.71 9.65
CA VAL A 826 44.21 8.09 8.32
C VAL A 826 45.06 6.80 8.24
N TYR A 827 44.61 5.80 7.46
CA TYR A 827 45.48 4.84 6.76
C TYR A 827 44.92 4.42 5.39
N GLU A 828 45.78 4.45 4.36
CA GLU A 828 45.55 3.90 3.02
C GLU A 828 46.82 3.17 2.51
N SER A 829 46.63 2.02 1.84
CA SER A 829 47.40 1.48 0.67
C SER A 829 48.89 1.04 0.81
N LYS A 830 49.54 0.20 -0.02
CA LYS A 830 49.33 -1.06 -0.83
C LYS A 830 50.67 -1.38 -1.58
N LYS A 831 50.82 -2.61 -2.14
CA LYS A 831 51.80 -3.17 -3.17
C LYS A 831 53.20 -3.66 -2.71
N GLN A 832 54.02 -4.46 -3.45
CA GLN A 832 53.96 -5.63 -4.39
C GLN A 832 55.39 -5.81 -5.04
N VAL A 833 55.85 -7.06 -5.32
CA VAL A 833 56.84 -7.58 -6.34
C VAL A 833 58.35 -7.20 -6.23
N ILE A 834 59.36 -8.09 -6.48
CA ILE A 834 60.10 -8.50 -7.74
C ILE A 834 61.07 -9.67 -7.35
N GLU A 835 61.21 -10.87 -7.96
CA GLU A 835 61.61 -11.41 -9.31
C GLU A 835 63.14 -11.66 -9.51
N SER A 836 63.54 -12.86 -10.01
CA SER A 836 64.67 -13.09 -10.94
C SER A 836 64.74 -14.55 -11.46
N LYS A 837 65.41 -14.72 -12.61
CA LYS A 837 65.28 -15.76 -13.65
C LYS A 837 66.68 -16.32 -14.05
N GLU A 838 66.67 -17.53 -14.66
CA GLU A 838 67.47 -18.01 -15.85
C GLU A 838 68.86 -18.70 -15.64
N PRO A 839 69.50 -19.37 -16.66
CA PRO A 839 69.02 -20.21 -17.80
C PRO A 839 69.85 -21.55 -18.03
N LYS A 840 69.70 -22.20 -19.21
CA LYS A 840 70.22 -23.54 -19.68
C LYS A 840 71.57 -23.52 -20.44
N GLY A 841 72.29 -24.66 -20.53
CA GLY A 841 73.12 -25.08 -21.69
C GLY A 841 74.35 -25.99 -21.43
N ASN A 842 74.46 -27.12 -22.18
CA ASN A 842 75.58 -27.97 -22.72
C ASN A 842 77.04 -27.84 -22.16
N GLU A 843 77.98 -28.80 -22.15
CA GLU A 843 78.34 -29.95 -23.03
C GLU A 843 79.48 -30.79 -22.36
N GLU A 844 79.64 -32.05 -22.81
CA GLU A 844 80.88 -32.88 -22.92
C GLU A 844 81.64 -33.51 -21.72
N GLU A 845 82.26 -34.64 -22.10
CA GLU A 845 83.01 -35.68 -21.37
C GLU A 845 84.26 -35.09 -20.66
N GLU A 846 84.86 -35.65 -19.61
CA GLU A 846 85.58 -36.93 -19.54
C GLU A 846 86.20 -37.13 -18.13
N SER A 847 86.45 -38.38 -17.73
CA SER A 847 87.53 -38.83 -16.82
C SER A 847 87.47 -38.57 -15.29
N THR A 848 87.16 -39.69 -14.62
CA THR A 848 87.88 -40.30 -13.47
C THR A 848 87.94 -39.65 -12.08
N GLU A 849 87.76 -40.56 -11.12
CA GLU A 849 88.18 -40.49 -9.70
C GLU A 849 87.27 -39.73 -8.72
N ASN A 850 86.34 -40.48 -8.10
CA ASN A 850 86.55 -40.92 -6.72
C ASN A 850 85.46 -41.91 -6.26
N LYS A 851 85.85 -43.19 -6.19
CA LYS A 851 85.08 -44.29 -5.59
C LYS A 851 85.14 -44.20 -4.06
N THR A 852 84.41 -43.25 -3.48
CA THR A 852 84.20 -43.23 -2.01
C THR A 852 82.93 -42.51 -1.55
N GLU A 853 82.07 -42.04 -2.48
CA GLU A 853 80.84 -41.28 -2.15
C GLU A 853 79.51 -42.03 -2.44
N VAL A 854 79.57 -43.25 -2.98
CA VAL A 854 78.39 -44.01 -3.45
C VAL A 854 77.78 -44.92 -2.36
N ALA A 855 78.52 -45.21 -1.28
CA ALA A 855 78.03 -46.07 -0.20
C ALA A 855 77.12 -45.34 0.80
N GLU A 856 77.42 -44.10 1.17
CA GLU A 856 76.63 -43.34 2.16
C GLU A 856 75.28 -42.84 1.61
N LYS A 857 75.20 -42.48 0.32
CA LYS A 857 73.94 -42.03 -0.31
C LYS A 857 72.86 -43.13 -0.44
N THR A 858 73.23 -44.41 -0.32
CA THR A 858 72.28 -45.54 -0.46
C THR A 858 71.57 -45.89 0.85
N GLU A 859 72.16 -45.57 2.01
CA GLU A 859 71.53 -45.77 3.32
C GLU A 859 70.56 -44.64 3.69
N GLU A 860 70.90 -43.38 3.38
CA GLU A 860 70.00 -42.24 3.62
C GLU A 860 68.70 -42.32 2.80
N GLN A 861 68.77 -42.78 1.54
CA GLN A 861 67.58 -42.97 0.71
C GLN A 861 66.66 -44.10 1.21
N LYS A 862 67.24 -45.21 1.69
CA LYS A 862 66.46 -46.32 2.29
C LYS A 862 65.83 -45.93 3.63
N ALA A 863 66.53 -45.15 4.45
CA ALA A 863 66.00 -44.62 5.70
C ALA A 863 64.81 -43.68 5.45
N LEU A 864 64.89 -42.82 4.43
CA LEU A 864 63.81 -41.92 4.04
C LEU A 864 62.58 -42.67 3.49
N GLU A 865 62.78 -43.71 2.68
CA GLU A 865 61.68 -44.56 2.18
C GLU A 865 61.00 -45.35 3.32
N GLU A 866 61.75 -45.83 4.31
CA GLU A 866 61.19 -46.52 5.47
C GLU A 866 60.41 -45.55 6.39
N GLU A 867 60.90 -44.32 6.56
CA GLU A 867 60.20 -43.26 7.28
C GLU A 867 58.90 -42.87 6.57
N GLN A 868 58.93 -42.72 5.25
CA GLN A 868 57.72 -42.47 4.44
C GLN A 868 56.71 -43.62 4.54
N ARG A 869 57.17 -44.87 4.58
CA ARG A 869 56.30 -46.04 4.78
C ARG A 869 55.63 -46.03 6.15
N LYS A 870 56.38 -45.74 7.22
CA LYS A 870 55.86 -45.59 8.60
C LYS A 870 54.85 -44.45 8.68
N ARG A 871 55.11 -43.32 8.01
CA ARG A 871 54.21 -42.16 7.96
C ARG A 871 52.92 -42.47 7.19
N MET A 872 53.00 -43.21 6.09
CA MET A 872 51.83 -43.70 5.34
C MET A 872 50.99 -44.70 6.13
N GLU A 873 51.63 -45.55 6.94
CA GLU A 873 50.95 -46.51 7.80
C GLU A 873 50.22 -45.80 8.97
N GLN A 874 50.83 -44.76 9.56
CA GLN A 874 50.18 -43.88 10.53
C GLN A 874 48.98 -43.15 9.93
N ILE A 875 49.09 -42.60 8.71
CA ILE A 875 47.96 -41.95 8.02
C ILE A 875 46.82 -42.95 7.76
N LYS A 876 47.14 -44.18 7.34
CA LYS A 876 46.14 -45.25 7.16
C LYS A 876 45.45 -45.65 8.46
N ALA A 877 46.17 -45.65 9.59
CA ALA A 877 45.60 -45.93 10.90
C ALA A 877 44.61 -44.83 11.34
N ILE A 878 44.99 -43.56 11.19
CA ILE A 878 44.13 -42.40 11.48
C ILE A 878 42.87 -42.42 10.60
N GLU A 879 42.99 -42.75 9.31
CA GLU A 879 41.84 -42.79 8.40
C GLU A 879 40.87 -43.95 8.75
N ARG A 880 41.36 -45.09 9.26
CA ARG A 880 40.50 -46.17 9.77
C ARG A 880 39.70 -45.71 11.01
N GLU A 881 40.34 -44.94 11.89
CA GLU A 881 39.66 -44.37 13.06
C GLU A 881 38.61 -43.33 12.66
N HIS A 882 38.95 -42.42 11.74
CA HIS A 882 38.01 -41.46 11.16
C HIS A 882 36.82 -42.14 10.47
N ALA A 883 37.05 -43.26 9.77
CA ALA A 883 35.98 -44.05 9.15
C ALA A 883 34.98 -44.60 10.17
N LYS A 884 35.46 -45.07 11.34
CA LYS A 884 34.61 -45.56 12.44
C LYS A 884 33.69 -44.45 12.96
N TRP A 885 34.21 -43.25 13.21
CA TRP A 885 33.41 -42.13 13.71
C TRP A 885 32.40 -41.59 12.69
N ARG A 886 32.74 -41.61 11.39
CA ARG A 886 31.79 -41.30 10.31
C ARG A 886 30.63 -42.30 10.27
N GLU A 887 30.92 -43.58 10.47
CA GLU A 887 29.89 -44.63 10.47
C GLU A 887 28.96 -44.51 11.68
N LEU A 888 29.49 -44.22 12.87
CA LEU A 888 28.68 -43.96 14.07
C LEU A 888 27.76 -42.74 13.90
N LEU A 889 28.23 -41.66 13.25
CA LEU A 889 27.39 -40.50 12.96
C LEU A 889 26.28 -40.83 11.96
N LYS A 890 26.55 -41.63 10.93
CA LYS A 890 25.52 -42.12 10.01
C LYS A 890 24.48 -43.00 10.71
N GLN A 891 24.92 -43.88 11.60
CA GLN A 891 24.02 -44.74 12.37
C GLN A 891 23.11 -43.90 13.29
N ALA A 892 23.65 -42.85 13.92
CA ALA A 892 22.86 -41.92 14.74
C ALA A 892 21.84 -41.14 13.88
N MET A 893 22.24 -40.65 12.70
CA MET A 893 21.33 -39.98 11.76
C MET A 893 20.20 -40.90 11.28
N ASN A 894 20.49 -42.17 11.00
CA ASN A 894 19.50 -43.15 10.56
C ASN A 894 18.46 -43.50 11.65
N LYS A 895 18.80 -43.29 12.92
CA LYS A 895 17.87 -43.53 14.05
C LYS A 895 16.96 -42.33 14.34
N GLU A 896 17.20 -41.18 13.74
CA GLU A 896 16.41 -39.94 13.89
C GLU A 896 16.17 -39.53 15.37
N ASP A 897 17.12 -39.84 16.26
CA ASP A 897 17.05 -39.49 17.69
C ASP A 897 17.95 -38.27 17.97
N PRO A 898 17.38 -37.11 18.38
CA PRO A 898 18.14 -35.89 18.66
C PRO A 898 19.29 -36.09 19.66
N HIS A 899 19.10 -36.92 20.68
CA HIS A 899 20.10 -37.13 21.72
C HIS A 899 21.29 -37.94 21.22
N GLN A 900 21.02 -38.99 20.43
CA GLN A 900 22.06 -39.80 19.78
C GLN A 900 22.82 -39.01 18.71
N ILE A 901 22.13 -38.16 17.93
CA ILE A 901 22.74 -37.30 16.91
C ILE A 901 23.65 -36.26 17.57
N SER A 902 23.19 -35.59 18.63
CA SER A 902 24.00 -34.62 19.39
C SER A 902 25.26 -35.25 19.98
N THR A 903 25.13 -36.45 20.56
CA THR A 903 26.27 -37.20 21.12
C THR A 903 27.26 -37.62 20.04
N ALA A 904 26.77 -38.11 18.90
CA ALA A 904 27.62 -38.49 17.77
C ALA A 904 28.34 -37.29 17.14
N MET A 905 27.69 -36.13 17.05
CA MET A 905 28.30 -34.88 16.57
C MET A 905 29.38 -34.36 17.53
N LYS A 906 29.16 -34.48 18.85
CA LYS A 906 30.17 -34.14 19.86
C LYS A 906 31.41 -35.02 19.72
N ASN A 907 31.22 -36.34 19.58
CA ASN A 907 32.32 -37.29 19.36
C ASN A 907 33.05 -37.02 18.03
N PHE A 908 32.31 -36.69 16.96
CA PHE A 908 32.87 -36.32 15.65
C PHE A 908 33.79 -35.10 15.73
N ARG A 909 33.41 -34.07 16.52
CA ARG A 909 34.21 -32.86 16.77
C ARG A 909 35.41 -33.14 17.68
N GLN A 910 35.22 -33.92 18.75
CA GLN A 910 36.28 -34.25 19.71
C GLN A 910 37.43 -35.05 19.08
N HIS A 911 37.12 -35.98 18.17
CA HIS A 911 38.12 -36.78 17.46
C HIS A 911 38.68 -36.10 16.20
N LYS A 912 38.41 -34.79 15.97
CA LYS A 912 38.91 -33.97 14.85
C LYS A 912 38.79 -34.66 13.47
N VAL A 913 37.69 -35.39 13.26
CA VAL A 913 37.47 -36.19 12.06
C VAL A 913 37.35 -35.28 10.83
N THR A 914 38.07 -35.60 9.76
CA THR A 914 38.03 -34.81 8.51
C THR A 914 36.67 -34.94 7.83
N ASP A 915 35.94 -33.82 7.68
CA ASP A 915 34.61 -33.76 7.06
C ASP A 915 34.65 -33.63 5.52
N LYS A 916 35.15 -34.67 4.84
CA LYS A 916 35.28 -34.67 3.36
C LYS A 916 33.93 -34.66 2.60
N LEU A 917 32.79 -34.87 3.28
CA LEU A 917 31.46 -35.09 2.65
C LEU A 917 30.34 -34.19 3.19
N GLY A 918 30.66 -33.20 4.05
CA GLY A 918 29.69 -32.33 4.70
C GLY A 918 28.73 -33.08 5.62
N LEU A 919 29.17 -34.20 6.21
CA LEU A 919 28.35 -35.09 7.03
C LEU A 919 27.94 -34.40 8.34
N LEU A 920 28.80 -33.55 8.89
CA LEU A 920 28.53 -32.80 10.12
C LEU A 920 27.42 -31.76 9.89
N ASN A 921 27.42 -31.10 8.73
CA ASN A 921 26.36 -30.15 8.36
C ASN A 921 25.01 -30.87 8.17
N LYS A 922 25.01 -32.02 7.49
CA LYS A 922 23.79 -32.84 7.34
C LYS A 922 23.24 -33.34 8.68
N ALA A 923 24.11 -33.73 9.61
CA ALA A 923 23.72 -34.12 10.97
C ALA A 923 23.14 -32.94 11.76
N GLN A 924 23.74 -31.75 11.67
CA GLN A 924 23.24 -30.52 12.30
C GLN A 924 21.86 -30.12 11.76
N GLN A 925 21.66 -30.15 10.43
CA GLN A 925 20.36 -29.87 9.82
C GLN A 925 19.28 -30.86 10.28
N LEU A 926 19.60 -32.16 10.39
CA LEU A 926 18.66 -33.15 10.89
C LEU A 926 18.32 -32.94 12.37
N PHE A 927 19.31 -32.63 13.20
CA PHE A 927 19.12 -32.29 14.61
C PHE A 927 18.22 -31.06 14.79
N ASP A 928 18.54 -29.95 14.10
CA ASP A 928 17.77 -28.71 14.17
C ASP A 928 16.31 -28.95 13.73
N TYR A 929 16.09 -29.74 12.67
CA TYR A 929 14.76 -30.09 12.20
C TYR A 929 13.95 -30.86 13.24
N LEU A 930 14.54 -31.88 13.88
CA LEU A 930 13.84 -32.72 14.85
C LEU A 930 13.53 -31.95 16.14
N THR A 931 14.51 -31.23 16.68
CA THR A 931 14.36 -30.47 17.93
C THR A 931 13.36 -29.33 17.78
N ILE A 932 13.46 -28.54 16.70
CA ILE A 932 12.54 -27.40 16.48
C ILE A 932 11.11 -27.90 16.19
N THR A 933 10.95 -29.04 15.52
CA THR A 933 9.62 -29.65 15.29
C THR A 933 8.95 -30.05 16.60
N GLU A 934 9.69 -30.68 17.51
CA GLU A 934 9.17 -31.10 18.83
C GLU A 934 8.84 -29.89 19.71
N GLU A 935 9.73 -28.90 19.77
CA GLU A 935 9.54 -27.65 20.51
C GLU A 935 8.32 -26.86 19.98
N LEU A 936 8.16 -26.71 18.66
CA LEU A 936 7.01 -26.06 18.05
C LEU A 936 5.70 -26.79 18.39
N SER A 937 5.68 -28.11 18.23
CA SER A 937 4.48 -28.92 18.52
C SER A 937 4.07 -28.80 19.99
N TYR A 938 5.03 -28.78 20.92
CA TYR A 938 4.77 -28.61 22.34
C TYR A 938 4.24 -27.20 22.66
N ALA A 939 4.87 -26.15 22.12
CA ALA A 939 4.45 -24.77 22.34
C ALA A 939 3.07 -24.47 21.74
N MET A 940 2.77 -25.01 20.55
CA MET A 940 1.45 -24.93 19.93
C MET A 940 0.37 -25.61 20.77
N GLY A 941 0.66 -26.80 21.32
CA GLY A 941 -0.28 -27.52 22.18
C GLY A 941 -0.49 -26.88 23.55
N LYS A 942 0.53 -26.21 24.10
CA LYS A 942 0.43 -25.47 25.38
C LYS A 942 -0.05 -24.03 25.23
N ARG A 943 -0.14 -23.50 24.00
CA ARG A 943 -0.56 -22.14 23.66
C ARG A 943 0.15 -21.06 24.52
N ASP A 944 1.44 -21.27 24.76
CA ASP A 944 2.29 -20.35 25.51
C ASP A 944 2.87 -19.30 24.55
N LEU A 945 2.26 -18.10 24.51
CA LEU A 945 2.60 -17.04 23.56
C LEU A 945 4.10 -16.68 23.60
N SER A 946 4.66 -16.55 24.80
CA SER A 946 6.07 -16.18 25.00
C SER A 946 7.02 -17.26 24.47
N LYS A 947 6.75 -18.53 24.73
CA LYS A 947 7.55 -19.64 24.19
C LYS A 947 7.35 -19.82 22.68
N LEU A 948 6.13 -19.63 22.19
CA LEU A 948 5.79 -19.77 20.78
C LEU A 948 6.54 -18.72 19.93
N LYS A 949 6.53 -17.45 20.36
CA LYS A 949 7.35 -16.37 19.79
C LYS A 949 8.82 -16.72 19.69
N LEU A 950 9.39 -17.18 20.80
CA LEU A 950 10.81 -17.54 20.88
C LEU A 950 11.17 -18.68 19.92
N ILE A 951 10.34 -19.72 19.85
CA ILE A 951 10.61 -20.91 19.03
C ILE A 951 10.35 -20.62 17.55
N ILE A 952 9.37 -19.79 17.19
CA ILE A 952 9.15 -19.32 15.81
C ILE A 952 10.37 -18.55 15.32
N LYS A 953 10.91 -17.63 16.11
CA LYS A 953 12.13 -16.88 15.78
C LYS A 953 13.34 -17.82 15.59
N LYS A 954 13.51 -18.80 16.48
CA LYS A 954 14.54 -19.86 16.36
C LYS A 954 14.36 -20.70 15.09
N ALA A 955 13.12 -21.02 14.72
CA ALA A 955 12.80 -21.80 13.52
C ALA A 955 13.06 -21.03 12.22
N GLN A 956 12.70 -19.73 12.18
CA GLN A 956 12.92 -18.85 11.02
C GLN A 956 14.41 -18.57 10.76
N GLY A 957 15.20 -18.40 11.82
CA GLY A 957 16.65 -18.20 11.74
C GLY A 957 17.47 -19.48 11.48
N SER A 958 16.83 -20.65 11.46
CA SER A 958 17.51 -21.93 11.27
C SER A 958 17.74 -22.26 9.78
N SER A 959 18.77 -23.06 9.50
CA SER A 959 19.06 -23.58 8.14
C SER A 959 17.95 -24.49 7.57
N VAL A 960 17.01 -24.92 8.41
CA VAL A 960 15.89 -25.82 8.07
C VAL A 960 14.53 -25.11 7.96
N SER A 961 14.50 -23.78 8.05
CA SER A 961 13.29 -22.95 7.95
C SER A 961 12.42 -23.28 6.73
N LYS A 962 13.03 -23.50 5.56
CA LYS A 962 12.33 -23.91 4.32
C LYS A 962 11.57 -25.23 4.47
N LYS A 963 12.08 -26.16 5.29
CA LYS A 963 11.47 -27.48 5.54
C LYS A 963 10.38 -27.39 6.62
N LEU A 964 10.53 -26.48 7.58
CA LEU A 964 9.60 -26.22 8.68
C LEU A 964 8.49 -25.21 8.33
N ASN A 965 8.47 -24.65 7.11
CA ASN A 965 7.57 -23.57 6.70
C ASN A 965 6.10 -23.80 7.07
N LEU A 966 5.58 -25.03 6.88
CA LEU A 966 4.20 -25.34 7.24
C LEU A 966 3.95 -25.27 8.76
N GLN A 967 4.86 -25.80 9.57
CA GLN A 967 4.76 -25.78 11.04
C GLN A 967 4.94 -24.35 11.58
N ILE A 968 5.85 -23.58 10.98
CA ILE A 968 6.03 -22.15 11.28
C ILE A 968 4.74 -21.39 10.99
N LYS A 969 4.11 -21.59 9.82
CA LYS A 969 2.83 -20.95 9.49
C LYS A 969 1.71 -21.33 10.45
N MET A 970 1.62 -22.59 10.84
CA MET A 970 0.63 -23.03 11.84
C MET A 970 0.89 -22.41 13.22
N ALA A 971 2.16 -22.31 13.62
CA ALA A 971 2.56 -21.68 14.87
C ALA A 971 2.27 -20.17 14.87
N GLN A 972 2.58 -19.46 13.78
CA GLN A 972 2.26 -18.03 13.59
C GLN A 972 0.75 -17.74 13.60
N ARG A 973 -0.06 -18.67 13.06
CA ARG A 973 -1.51 -18.57 13.15
C ARG A 973 -2.00 -18.63 14.60
N ILE A 974 -1.46 -19.56 15.40
CA ILE A 974 -1.80 -19.69 16.83
C ILE A 974 -1.27 -18.49 17.62
N GLU A 975 -0.08 -17.99 17.28
CA GLU A 975 0.51 -16.76 17.85
C GLU A 975 -0.42 -15.56 17.64
N GLY A 976 -0.79 -15.25 16.39
CA GLY A 976 -1.68 -14.12 16.09
C GLY A 976 -3.06 -14.24 16.75
N GLN A 977 -3.58 -15.46 16.87
CA GLN A 977 -4.81 -15.71 17.64
C GLN A 977 -4.64 -15.36 19.13
N LEU A 978 -3.55 -15.80 19.75
CA LEU A 978 -3.27 -15.53 21.16
C LEU A 978 -3.01 -14.04 21.43
N GLU A 979 -2.31 -13.36 20.52
CA GLU A 979 -2.12 -11.91 20.60
C GLU A 979 -3.43 -11.14 20.49
N LYS A 980 -4.32 -11.53 19.57
CA LYS A 980 -5.66 -10.94 19.45
C LYS A 980 -6.41 -11.05 20.78
N LEU A 981 -6.40 -12.22 21.42
CA LEU A 981 -7.05 -12.43 22.73
C LEU A 981 -6.42 -11.58 23.85
N GLU A 982 -5.10 -11.43 23.88
CA GLU A 982 -4.43 -10.57 24.85
C GLU A 982 -4.75 -9.09 24.64
N LYS A 983 -4.79 -8.62 23.39
CA LYS A 983 -5.21 -7.25 23.04
C LYS A 983 -6.65 -6.97 23.50
N LEU A 984 -7.58 -7.88 23.23
CA LEU A 984 -8.98 -7.77 23.68
C LEU A 984 -9.09 -7.71 25.21
N ARG A 985 -8.31 -8.53 25.92
CA ARG A 985 -8.27 -8.52 27.39
C ARG A 985 -7.68 -7.21 27.91
N HIS A 986 -6.60 -6.72 27.31
CA HIS A 986 -5.94 -5.49 27.71
C HIS A 986 -6.85 -4.27 27.53
N ALA A 987 -7.59 -4.19 26.43
CA ALA A 987 -8.57 -3.13 26.17
C ALA A 987 -9.62 -2.99 27.29
N VAL A 988 -10.11 -4.11 27.83
CA VAL A 988 -11.05 -4.09 28.98
C VAL A 988 -10.34 -3.66 30.28
N MET A 989 -9.06 -4.01 30.44
CA MET A 989 -8.28 -3.66 31.63
C MET A 989 -7.94 -2.16 31.67
N THR A 990 -7.62 -1.55 30.53
CA THR A 990 -7.27 -0.13 30.40
C THR A 990 -8.47 0.82 30.36
N LEU A 991 -9.70 0.30 30.26
CA LEU A 991 -10.93 1.12 30.35
C LEU A 991 -10.89 2.06 31.55
N ASN A 992 -11.10 3.35 31.31
CA ASN A 992 -11.13 4.38 32.34
C ASN A 992 -12.27 4.09 33.35
N GLN A 993 -11.99 4.26 34.65
CA GLN A 993 -12.99 4.09 35.71
C GLN A 993 -14.18 5.06 35.54
N LYS A 994 -13.94 6.25 34.97
CA LYS A 994 -14.99 7.24 34.65
C LYS A 994 -15.99 6.69 33.63
N THR A 995 -15.53 5.99 32.59
CA THR A 995 -16.38 5.40 31.54
C THR A 995 -17.22 4.24 32.05
N ILE A 996 -16.69 3.44 32.99
CA ILE A 996 -17.47 2.39 33.66
C ILE A 996 -18.50 2.99 34.62
N ALA A 997 -18.19 4.13 35.24
CA ALA A 997 -19.15 4.86 36.08
C ALA A 997 -20.28 5.49 35.27
N GLU A 998 -19.99 6.00 34.06
CA GLU A 998 -20.97 6.48 33.10
C GLU A 998 -21.92 5.34 32.65
N LEU A 999 -21.38 4.18 32.29
CA LEU A 999 -22.19 3.02 31.95
C LEU A 999 -23.12 2.60 33.12
N LYS A 1000 -22.70 2.80 34.38
CA LYS A 1000 -23.53 2.51 35.55
C LYS A 1000 -24.62 3.56 35.83
N SER A 1001 -24.49 4.79 35.33
CA SER A 1001 -25.40 5.89 35.63
C SER A 1001 -26.67 5.90 34.76
N TYR A 1002 -26.76 5.02 33.76
CA TYR A 1002 -27.95 4.90 32.91
C TYR A 1002 -29.17 4.44 33.71
N ASN A 1003 -30.17 5.32 33.81
CA ASN A 1003 -31.49 5.00 34.39
C ASN A 1003 -32.26 4.00 33.52
N SER A 1004 -32.13 4.13 32.19
CA SER A 1004 -32.59 3.18 31.18
C SER A 1004 -31.48 3.04 30.15
N PRO A 1005 -30.87 1.85 30.00
CA PRO A 1005 -29.75 1.68 29.10
C PRO A 1005 -30.27 1.73 27.65
N PRO A 1006 -29.55 2.40 26.75
CA PRO A 1006 -29.75 2.20 25.33
C PRO A 1006 -29.60 0.72 24.95
N GLU A 1007 -30.42 0.26 24.02
CA GLU A 1007 -30.50 -1.16 23.63
C GLU A 1007 -29.12 -1.75 23.22
N PRO A 1008 -28.29 -1.08 22.39
CA PRO A 1008 -26.96 -1.61 22.04
C PRO A 1008 -26.03 -1.81 23.24
N ALA A 1009 -26.11 -0.91 24.24
CA ALA A 1009 -25.31 -1.01 25.46
C ALA A 1009 -25.81 -2.15 26.37
N HIS A 1010 -27.13 -2.33 26.50
CA HIS A 1010 -27.70 -3.41 27.29
C HIS A 1010 -27.37 -4.78 26.70
N LEU A 1011 -27.56 -4.96 25.40
CA LEU A 1011 -27.30 -6.21 24.68
C LEU A 1011 -25.81 -6.62 24.76
N SER A 1012 -24.91 -5.65 24.61
CA SER A 1012 -23.47 -5.86 24.74
C SER A 1012 -23.10 -6.38 26.13
N MET A 1013 -23.68 -5.80 27.19
CA MET A 1013 -23.44 -6.23 28.57
C MET A 1013 -24.11 -7.56 28.92
N ILE A 1014 -25.26 -7.89 28.31
CA ILE A 1014 -25.88 -9.22 28.43
C ILE A 1014 -24.91 -10.28 27.90
N ALA A 1015 -24.37 -10.10 26.69
CA ALA A 1015 -23.43 -11.03 26.09
C ALA A 1015 -22.17 -11.20 26.96
N THR A 1016 -21.60 -10.10 27.48
CA THR A 1016 -20.43 -10.14 28.36
C THR A 1016 -20.68 -10.96 29.62
N PHE A 1017 -21.76 -10.69 30.37
CA PHE A 1017 -22.01 -11.40 31.61
C PHE A 1017 -22.48 -12.85 31.39
N LEU A 1018 -23.11 -13.14 30.26
CA LEU A 1018 -23.48 -14.50 29.87
C LEU A 1018 -22.23 -15.35 29.60
N LEU A 1019 -21.24 -14.81 28.89
CA LEU A 1019 -19.93 -15.46 28.71
C LEU A 1019 -19.17 -15.65 30.03
N LEU A 1020 -19.36 -14.73 30.99
CA LEU A 1020 -18.79 -14.84 32.33
C LEU A 1020 -19.58 -15.79 33.26
N GLY A 1021 -20.61 -16.48 32.75
CA GLY A 1021 -21.35 -17.53 33.46
C GLY A 1021 -22.57 -17.08 34.28
N GLU A 1022 -23.09 -15.87 34.05
CA GLU A 1022 -24.33 -15.41 34.69
C GLU A 1022 -25.58 -15.93 33.99
N LYS A 1023 -26.66 -16.15 34.75
CA LYS A 1023 -27.92 -16.68 34.19
C LYS A 1023 -28.67 -15.63 33.37
N GLU A 1024 -29.12 -15.98 32.17
CA GLU A 1024 -29.85 -15.08 31.27
C GLU A 1024 -31.07 -14.39 31.92
N SER A 1025 -31.79 -15.09 32.81
CA SER A 1025 -33.00 -14.56 33.46
C SER A 1025 -32.74 -13.32 34.32
N ILE A 1026 -31.55 -13.17 34.90
CA ILE A 1026 -31.19 -12.00 35.70
C ILE A 1026 -30.63 -10.86 34.84
N LEU A 1027 -30.05 -11.15 33.67
CA LEU A 1027 -29.43 -10.15 32.79
C LEU A 1027 -30.45 -9.30 32.01
N LYS A 1028 -31.69 -9.78 31.86
CA LYS A 1028 -32.78 -9.03 31.22
C LYS A 1028 -33.16 -7.74 31.95
N LYS A 1029 -32.83 -7.60 33.24
CA LYS A 1029 -33.08 -6.38 34.02
C LYS A 1029 -31.78 -5.59 34.19
N TRP A 1030 -31.76 -4.35 33.71
CA TRP A 1030 -30.57 -3.50 33.79
C TRP A 1030 -30.04 -3.30 35.21
N GLY A 1031 -30.92 -3.11 36.20
CA GLY A 1031 -30.52 -2.96 37.61
C GLY A 1031 -29.69 -4.14 38.14
N ASN A 1032 -29.91 -5.35 37.63
CA ASN A 1032 -29.09 -6.51 37.99
C ASN A 1032 -27.70 -6.45 37.33
N ILE A 1033 -27.61 -5.98 36.09
CA ILE A 1033 -26.32 -5.77 35.40
C ILE A 1033 -25.51 -4.68 36.12
N VAL A 1034 -26.14 -3.58 36.53
CA VAL A 1034 -25.50 -2.52 37.33
C VAL A 1034 -24.97 -3.09 38.67
N ALA A 1035 -25.75 -3.94 39.34
CA ALA A 1035 -25.32 -4.62 40.57
C ALA A 1035 -24.13 -5.59 40.35
N LEU A 1036 -24.07 -6.26 39.19
CA LEU A 1036 -22.94 -7.11 38.79
C LEU A 1036 -21.69 -6.30 38.45
N MET A 1037 -21.84 -5.18 37.73
CA MET A 1037 -20.75 -4.23 37.46
C MET A 1037 -20.22 -3.56 38.74
N GLY A 1038 -21.05 -3.47 39.79
CA GLY A 1038 -20.71 -2.91 41.10
C GLY A 1038 -19.92 -3.83 42.03
N LYS A 1039 -19.76 -5.12 41.69
CA LYS A 1039 -19.00 -6.08 42.52
C LYS A 1039 -17.51 -5.75 42.53
N THR A 1040 -16.84 -5.97 43.67
CA THR A 1040 -15.41 -5.71 43.88
C THR A 1040 -14.65 -7.01 44.18
N GLY A 1041 -13.31 -6.95 44.18
CA GLY A 1041 -12.46 -8.11 44.48
C GLY A 1041 -12.56 -9.22 43.43
N LYS A 1042 -12.69 -10.49 43.86
CA LYS A 1042 -12.79 -11.68 42.99
C LYS A 1042 -14.01 -11.66 42.06
N LEU A 1043 -15.06 -10.93 42.43
CA LEU A 1043 -16.30 -10.83 41.64
C LEU A 1043 -16.32 -9.59 40.73
N SER A 1044 -15.26 -8.79 40.71
CA SER A 1044 -15.19 -7.60 39.85
C SER A 1044 -15.16 -7.97 38.37
N LEU A 1045 -15.85 -7.17 37.55
CA LEU A 1045 -15.99 -7.40 36.12
C LEU A 1045 -14.63 -7.48 35.42
N LYS A 1046 -13.73 -6.52 35.65
CA LYS A 1046 -12.38 -6.51 35.06
C LYS A 1046 -11.59 -7.77 35.40
N ARG A 1047 -11.64 -8.22 36.66
CA ARG A 1047 -10.93 -9.43 37.09
C ARG A 1047 -11.54 -10.70 36.48
N ARG A 1048 -12.86 -10.79 36.39
CA ARG A 1048 -13.54 -11.91 35.74
C ARG A 1048 -13.22 -11.98 34.25
N VAL A 1049 -13.08 -10.84 33.57
CA VAL A 1049 -12.59 -10.76 32.19
C VAL A 1049 -11.11 -11.15 32.09
N GLN A 1050 -10.28 -10.72 33.05
CA GLN A 1050 -8.86 -11.05 33.08
C GLN A 1050 -8.60 -12.56 33.27
N GLU A 1051 -9.42 -13.21 34.11
CA GLU A 1051 -9.36 -14.64 34.44
C GLU A 1051 -10.22 -15.50 33.50
N ALA A 1052 -10.93 -14.89 32.53
CA ALA A 1052 -11.76 -15.62 31.57
C ALA A 1052 -10.90 -16.49 30.66
N ASN A 1053 -11.09 -17.80 30.75
CA ASN A 1053 -10.50 -18.77 29.82
C ASN A 1053 -11.62 -19.33 28.93
N VAL A 1054 -11.42 -19.21 27.62
CA VAL A 1054 -12.35 -19.70 26.59
C VAL A 1054 -12.58 -21.22 26.70
N GLU A 1055 -11.64 -21.99 27.26
CA GLU A 1055 -11.83 -23.43 27.52
C GLU A 1055 -12.95 -23.72 28.53
N ASN A 1056 -13.24 -22.76 29.41
CA ASN A 1056 -14.27 -22.89 30.44
C ASN A 1056 -15.62 -22.33 29.99
N PHE A 1057 -15.71 -21.83 28.76
CA PHE A 1057 -16.96 -21.27 28.24
C PHE A 1057 -17.91 -22.38 27.83
N SER A 1058 -19.15 -22.27 28.27
CA SER A 1058 -20.24 -23.15 27.87
C SER A 1058 -20.68 -22.80 26.44
N TYR A 1059 -20.65 -23.78 25.54
CA TYR A 1059 -21.02 -23.60 24.14
C TYR A 1059 -22.48 -23.11 23.94
N PRO A 1060 -23.48 -23.59 24.70
CA PRO A 1060 -24.82 -23.00 24.71
C PRO A 1060 -24.84 -21.51 25.08
N ASP A 1061 -24.05 -21.10 26.08
CA ASP A 1061 -23.99 -19.71 26.53
C ASP A 1061 -23.27 -18.81 25.51
N CYS A 1062 -22.27 -19.33 24.80
CA CYS A 1062 -21.61 -18.63 23.68
C CYS A 1062 -22.57 -18.39 22.52
N ARG A 1063 -23.31 -19.42 22.09
CA ARG A 1063 -24.33 -19.31 21.04
C ARG A 1063 -25.40 -18.30 21.42
N ARG A 1064 -25.83 -18.33 22.68
CA ARG A 1064 -26.85 -17.41 23.18
C ARG A 1064 -26.33 -15.98 23.30
N ALA A 1065 -25.08 -15.78 23.73
CA ALA A 1065 -24.43 -14.48 23.76
C ALA A 1065 -24.30 -13.89 22.34
N ARG A 1066 -23.97 -14.73 21.35
CA ARG A 1066 -23.94 -14.36 19.93
C ARG A 1066 -25.30 -13.86 19.44
N ASP A 1067 -26.40 -14.53 19.80
CA ASP A 1067 -27.75 -14.11 19.41
C ASP A 1067 -28.11 -12.70 19.88
N TYR A 1068 -27.55 -12.25 21.01
CA TYR A 1068 -27.76 -10.90 21.54
C TYR A 1068 -26.96 -9.82 20.80
N ILE A 1069 -25.83 -10.18 20.16
CA ILE A 1069 -24.92 -9.20 19.53
C ILE A 1069 -24.78 -9.35 18.01
N LYS A 1070 -25.37 -10.38 17.40
CA LYS A 1070 -25.25 -10.69 15.96
C LYS A 1070 -25.74 -9.60 15.02
N ASN A 1071 -26.71 -8.80 15.45
CA ASN A 1071 -27.32 -7.72 14.67
C ASN A 1071 -26.81 -6.33 15.10
N LEU A 1072 -25.80 -6.27 15.97
CA LEU A 1072 -25.21 -5.01 16.42
C LEU A 1072 -23.91 -4.75 15.65
N GLU A 1073 -23.78 -3.52 15.16
CA GLU A 1073 -22.52 -3.04 14.59
C GLU A 1073 -21.70 -2.28 15.64
N LEU A 1074 -20.37 -2.31 15.48
CA LEU A 1074 -19.46 -1.66 16.42
C LEU A 1074 -19.76 -0.16 16.59
N ASN A 1075 -20.03 0.53 15.48
CA ASN A 1075 -20.31 1.97 15.47
C ASN A 1075 -21.60 2.27 16.25
N GLN A 1076 -22.64 1.47 16.08
CA GLN A 1076 -23.91 1.61 16.82
C GLN A 1076 -23.73 1.47 18.34
N VAL A 1077 -22.82 0.61 18.80
CA VAL A 1077 -22.52 0.47 20.23
C VAL A 1077 -21.62 1.62 20.71
N ARG A 1078 -20.63 2.03 19.90
CA ARG A 1078 -19.66 3.08 20.22
C ARG A 1078 -20.29 4.47 20.32
N ASP A 1079 -21.21 4.80 19.43
CA ASP A 1079 -21.95 6.08 19.41
C ASP A 1079 -22.82 6.26 20.66
N VAL A 1080 -23.15 5.13 21.30
CA VAL A 1080 -24.01 5.07 22.48
C VAL A 1080 -23.19 4.99 23.77
N SER A 1081 -22.13 4.17 23.80
CA SER A 1081 -21.26 4.03 24.95
C SER A 1081 -19.91 3.44 24.55
N SER A 1082 -18.85 4.22 24.73
CA SER A 1082 -17.47 3.76 24.52
C SER A 1082 -17.09 2.59 25.43
N ALA A 1083 -17.60 2.54 26.67
CA ALA A 1083 -17.41 1.39 27.55
C ALA A 1083 -18.14 0.14 27.05
N ALA A 1084 -19.39 0.26 26.61
CA ALA A 1084 -20.14 -0.88 26.09
C ALA A 1084 -19.52 -1.42 24.79
N ALA A 1085 -18.96 -0.56 23.95
CA ALA A 1085 -18.27 -0.96 22.73
C ALA A 1085 -17.04 -1.83 23.03
N THR A 1086 -16.25 -1.50 24.05
CA THR A 1086 -15.11 -2.33 24.45
C THR A 1086 -15.56 -3.72 24.93
N PHE A 1087 -16.65 -3.80 25.70
CA PHE A 1087 -17.21 -5.09 26.14
C PHE A 1087 -17.87 -5.88 25.01
N PHE A 1088 -18.46 -5.20 24.02
CA PHE A 1088 -18.99 -5.80 22.79
C PHE A 1088 -17.87 -6.45 21.96
N VAL A 1089 -16.79 -5.71 21.70
CA VAL A 1089 -15.62 -6.20 20.93
C VAL A 1089 -14.98 -7.37 21.66
N TRP A 1090 -14.84 -7.30 22.98
CA TRP A 1090 -14.35 -8.41 23.79
C TRP A 1090 -15.27 -9.64 23.69
N SER A 1091 -16.59 -9.47 23.85
CA SER A 1091 -17.55 -10.58 23.79
C SER A 1091 -17.55 -11.24 22.42
N LYS A 1092 -17.54 -10.45 21.35
CA LYS A 1092 -17.47 -10.92 19.96
C LYS A 1092 -16.19 -11.72 19.72
N GLY A 1093 -15.04 -11.20 20.11
CA GLY A 1093 -13.77 -11.90 19.92
C GLY A 1093 -13.62 -13.19 20.74
N MET A 1094 -14.21 -13.26 21.94
CA MET A 1094 -14.21 -14.49 22.74
C MET A 1094 -15.17 -15.54 22.19
N ILE A 1095 -16.29 -15.14 21.58
CA ILE A 1095 -17.22 -16.05 20.88
C ILE A 1095 -16.55 -16.62 19.62
N GLU A 1096 -15.91 -15.78 18.80
CA GLU A 1096 -15.17 -16.22 17.61
C GLU A 1096 -14.09 -17.26 17.95
N GLU A 1097 -13.35 -17.04 19.04
CA GLU A 1097 -12.34 -17.99 19.51
C GLU A 1097 -12.97 -19.30 20.03
N ALA A 1098 -14.08 -19.22 20.78
CA ALA A 1098 -14.78 -20.41 21.28
C ALA A 1098 -15.31 -21.28 20.11
N GLU A 1099 -15.86 -20.64 19.07
CA GLU A 1099 -16.34 -21.31 17.87
C GLU A 1099 -15.18 -21.95 17.08
N SER A 1100 -14.09 -21.22 16.86
CA SER A 1100 -12.89 -21.73 16.17
C SER A 1100 -12.24 -22.94 16.89
N ARG A 1101 -12.34 -23.00 18.22
CA ARG A 1101 -11.87 -24.16 19.02
C ARG A 1101 -12.76 -25.38 18.88
N SER A 1102 -14.08 -25.20 18.85
CA SER A 1102 -15.03 -26.31 18.69
C SER A 1102 -14.81 -27.05 17.36
N GLU A 1103 -14.44 -26.32 16.32
CA GLU A 1103 -14.07 -26.86 15.00
C GLU A 1103 -12.75 -27.65 15.02
N GLN A 1104 -11.81 -27.31 15.91
CA GLN A 1104 -10.51 -27.99 16.06
C GLN A 1104 -10.61 -29.27 16.92
N SER A 1105 -11.34 -29.24 18.04
CA SER A 1105 -11.50 -30.40 18.93
C SER A 1105 -12.36 -31.53 18.34
N GLY A 1106 -13.31 -31.20 17.44
CA GLY A 1106 -14.04 -32.20 16.65
C GLY A 1106 -13.14 -33.02 15.71
N ASN A 1107 -12.01 -32.43 15.28
CA ASN A 1107 -11.03 -33.09 14.42
C ASN A 1107 -10.10 -34.08 15.19
N ASP A 1108 -9.82 -33.86 16.48
CA ASP A 1108 -8.90 -34.71 17.26
C ASP A 1108 -9.53 -36.03 17.74
N PHE A 1109 -10.84 -36.10 17.99
CA PHE A 1109 -11.50 -37.35 18.39
C PHE A 1109 -11.53 -38.41 17.27
N SER A 1110 -11.40 -37.98 16.01
CA SER A 1110 -11.31 -38.87 14.85
C SER A 1110 -9.91 -39.46 14.62
N ARG A 1111 -8.85 -38.84 15.18
CA ARG A 1111 -7.46 -39.29 15.04
C ARG A 1111 -7.00 -40.23 16.15
N THR A 1112 -7.55 -40.13 17.35
CA THR A 1112 -7.07 -40.89 18.51
C THR A 1112 -7.53 -42.36 18.50
N THR A 1113 -8.54 -42.73 17.70
CA THR A 1113 -8.98 -44.14 17.56
C THR A 1113 -8.17 -44.94 16.55
N SER A 1114 -7.28 -44.32 15.78
CA SER A 1114 -6.50 -45.01 14.74
C SER A 1114 -5.03 -45.31 15.10
N SER A 1115 -4.57 -45.00 16.32
CA SER A 1115 -3.16 -45.22 16.72
C SER A 1115 -2.92 -46.30 17.80
N MET A 1116 -3.96 -47.02 18.25
CA MET A 1116 -3.78 -48.22 19.09
C MET A 1116 -4.00 -49.49 18.25
N GLY A 1117 -2.97 -49.88 17.51
CA GLY A 1117 -2.92 -51.19 16.89
C GLY A 1117 -1.82 -51.29 15.85
N VAL A 1118 -0.58 -51.59 16.29
CA VAL A 1118 0.27 -52.68 15.77
C VAL A 1118 1.47 -52.80 16.73
N LYS A 1119 1.38 -53.76 17.66
CA LYS A 1119 2.53 -54.51 18.17
C LYS A 1119 2.34 -55.96 17.71
N ARG A 1120 2.96 -56.33 16.60
CA ARG A 1120 3.60 -57.64 16.34
C ARG A 1120 4.28 -57.61 14.98
#